data_AF-A0A7Y5PZG7-F1
#
_entry.id   AF-A0A7Y5PZG7-F1
#
_cell.length_a   1.000
_cell.length_b   1.000
_cell.length_c   1.000
_cell.angle_alpha   90.00
_cell.angle_beta   90.00
_cell.angle_gamma   90.00
#
_symmetry.space_group_name_H-M   'P 1'
#
loop_
_entity.id
_entity.type
_entity.pdbx_description
1 polymer ?
#
loop_
_entity_poly.entity_id
_entity_poly.type
_entity_poly.pdbx_seq_one_letter_code
_entity_poly.pdbx_strand_id
1 'polypeptide(L)'
;MKLLPLVLSLAVLAFACTKSGGGKRAPLTLIYPTPTPTYDACGAITSNVPTYSGGAPTSWTIQPALPSGLTLDPATGVISGTPDALSGPTVYTVTGTNSKGFATVDLTIEVQAVAPAGLSYPDLPTELGQGVRSKFAPNLSSGNGSNFSVTSGGLPQGVTLDPATGELDGVPVALESTQFEVTTVDCLGQATSQVFNVDVVPPYARGVIVADSGTGTLNNFWRRQTGGDLIPNGWQYSGAGVSHVRVHPWGTFAFVARGATVAVHPIQLESDELSGSTTARGVGGNIASLACTPDGRFLYATTSSARLYGWSIEPDTGVLTPLAIPYVATASDPRELATSPDGSTLYVAERGAGTIASYSVDPVDGELTELADTAASAGVTTLTVSPNGDWLFAASATTGTLHGYSIDANTGVLSTLAWSPFALQNSGSVSLSCTPNSSFLYVGSSSFPELELYSLDVNDGEPTALAPATFTGLDNVAHLAVEPRGTQLYVALADGRLTVLDIAGNGQLGYASVGVHLLGHALADFDFLRGHVPFRQHTEHLYATSIADDGVYEYEYDSNTGTLTDLPFTPYATGGTDPQTVSVHPFAEWVLVTHGNTSGAPAISVHALDSLGLLQPGTSVGSLRQNVGLALDPSGRRAYLASNNSGSPRVVRYDFNATTGQLDPIATTLLTGTLWPPAVHPTGTMLAVPDSLDDTIELFTIHPSTGALTLRTSVSTGGTDPFRCVFDASGRFLLTAHTGSTNVSVHEVDLVGGTLTPVTGSPFSTTIHPLVMTLSPDGRSVVIADTATGNWRFFSVDHDPSNGTADGALVQVGTGNVPNTALMRFDASSTRIFWVDNGAGTISVRPVTAPGTIGAPLSSVPIGASITNMELRNRPY
;
A
#
# COMPACT_ATOMS: atom_id res chain seq x y z
N MET A 1 -5.96 -41.37 9.07
CA MET A 1 -5.06 -42.43 8.53
C MET A 1 -4.96 -42.23 7.01
N LYS A 2 -3.75 -41.91 6.53
CA LYS A 2 -3.23 -42.07 5.15
C LYS A 2 -4.20 -41.90 3.95
N LEU A 3 -4.03 -40.85 3.13
CA LEU A 3 -3.28 -40.88 1.85
C LEU A 3 -3.52 -39.58 1.02
N LEU A 4 -2.42 -39.04 0.50
CA LEU A 4 -2.31 -37.97 -0.49
C LEU A 4 -2.90 -38.38 -1.87
N PRO A 5 -3.32 -37.42 -2.72
CA PRO A 5 -3.77 -37.70 -4.08
C PRO A 5 -2.58 -37.78 -5.06
N LEU A 6 -2.57 -38.82 -5.89
CA LEU A 6 -1.63 -38.96 -7.00
C LEU A 6 -2.32 -38.38 -8.25
N VAL A 7 -1.90 -37.19 -8.68
CA VAL A 7 -2.19 -36.69 -10.02
C VAL A 7 -1.38 -37.53 -10.99
N LEU A 8 -2.01 -38.55 -11.58
CA LEU A 8 -1.44 -39.25 -12.72
C LEU A 8 -1.86 -38.49 -13.97
N SER A 9 -0.93 -37.69 -14.49
CA SER A 9 -0.91 -37.25 -15.88
C SER A 9 -1.01 -38.49 -16.77
N LEU A 10 -2.20 -38.72 -17.35
CA LEU A 10 -2.36 -39.78 -18.33
C LEU A 10 -1.65 -39.31 -19.60
N ALA A 11 -0.43 -39.80 -19.78
CA ALA A 11 0.32 -39.70 -21.01
C ALA A 11 -0.57 -40.14 -22.17
N VAL A 12 -0.90 -39.21 -23.05
CA VAL A 12 -1.35 -39.52 -24.40
C VAL A 12 -0.16 -40.23 -25.05
N LEU A 13 -0.18 -41.56 -25.00
CA LEU A 13 0.74 -42.39 -25.76
C LEU A 13 0.34 -42.24 -27.23
N ALA A 14 0.88 -41.21 -27.87
CA ALA A 14 0.85 -41.05 -29.30
C ALA A 14 1.63 -42.22 -29.92
N PHE A 15 0.92 -43.30 -30.23
CA PHE A 15 1.38 -44.26 -31.23
C PHE A 15 1.40 -43.53 -32.57
N ALA A 16 2.56 -42.96 -32.91
CA ALA A 16 2.85 -42.52 -34.25
C ALA A 16 2.80 -43.73 -35.19
N CYS A 17 1.72 -43.77 -35.96
CA CYS A 17 1.66 -44.16 -37.36
C CYS A 17 2.43 -45.44 -37.76
N THR A 18 1.77 -46.59 -37.64
CA THR A 18 1.79 -47.54 -38.75
C THR A 18 0.57 -47.25 -39.62
N LYS A 19 0.81 -46.65 -40.78
CA LYS A 19 -0.20 -46.50 -41.83
C LYS A 19 -0.51 -47.89 -42.38
N SER A 20 -1.55 -48.57 -41.89
CA SER A 20 -2.31 -49.54 -42.71
C SER A 20 -3.64 -49.97 -42.10
N GLY A 21 -4.75 -49.59 -42.75
CA GLY A 21 -5.95 -50.41 -42.75
C GLY A 21 -7.18 -49.92 -42.00
N GLY A 22 -7.56 -48.63 -42.14
CA GLY A 22 -8.99 -48.30 -42.09
C GLY A 22 -9.72 -49.16 -43.13
N GLY A 23 -10.45 -50.19 -42.68
CA GLY A 23 -11.32 -50.99 -43.54
C GLY A 23 -10.94 -52.46 -43.81
N LYS A 24 -10.22 -53.20 -42.95
CA LYS A 24 -9.98 -54.66 -43.18
C LYS A 24 -10.71 -55.64 -42.25
N ARG A 25 -11.31 -55.21 -41.13
CA ARG A 25 -12.11 -56.08 -40.24
C ARG A 25 -13.38 -55.37 -39.80
N ALA A 26 -14.46 -56.13 -39.58
CA ALA A 26 -15.66 -55.61 -38.95
C ALA A 26 -15.37 -55.20 -37.48
N PRO A 27 -16.12 -54.26 -36.89
CA PRO A 27 -16.16 -54.09 -35.45
C PRO A 27 -16.56 -55.42 -34.79
N LEU A 28 -15.92 -55.76 -33.67
CA LEU A 28 -16.12 -57.06 -33.00
C LEU A 28 -16.92 -56.92 -31.70
N THR A 29 -16.55 -55.96 -30.86
CA THR A 29 -17.24 -55.66 -29.60
C THR A 29 -17.34 -54.15 -29.40
N LEU A 30 -18.44 -53.71 -28.81
CA LEU A 30 -18.67 -52.34 -28.34
C LEU A 30 -18.92 -52.40 -26.84
N ILE A 31 -18.33 -51.49 -26.07
CA ILE A 31 -18.48 -51.43 -24.62
C ILE A 31 -18.64 -49.97 -24.21
N TYR A 32 -19.75 -49.65 -23.54
CA TYR A 32 -19.84 -48.42 -22.77
C TYR A 32 -19.45 -48.71 -21.31
N PRO A 33 -18.70 -47.81 -20.67
CA PRO A 33 -18.30 -47.98 -19.26
C PRO A 33 -19.49 -48.04 -18.31
N THR A 34 -20.63 -47.43 -18.68
CA THR A 34 -21.86 -47.42 -17.89
C THR A 34 -23.00 -48.02 -18.74
N PRO A 35 -23.26 -49.33 -18.65
CA PRO A 35 -24.26 -50.01 -19.49
C PRO A 35 -25.71 -49.82 -19.00
N THR A 36 -25.91 -49.44 -17.75
CA THR A 36 -27.23 -49.15 -17.17
C THR A 36 -27.23 -47.78 -16.47
N PRO A 37 -27.01 -46.66 -17.19
CA PRO A 37 -26.97 -45.35 -16.55
C PRO A 37 -28.36 -44.87 -16.16
N THR A 38 -28.47 -44.37 -14.94
CA THR A 38 -29.58 -43.52 -14.50
C THR A 38 -29.10 -42.07 -14.57
N TYR A 39 -29.78 -41.25 -15.36
CA TYR A 39 -29.50 -39.83 -15.50
C TYR A 39 -30.57 -39.02 -14.78
N ASP A 40 -30.14 -37.96 -14.13
CA ASP A 40 -31.07 -36.99 -13.55
C ASP A 40 -31.52 -36.02 -14.65
N ALA A 41 -32.82 -35.81 -14.77
CA ALA A 41 -33.37 -34.79 -15.66
C ALA A 41 -32.80 -33.40 -15.32
N CYS A 42 -32.71 -32.54 -16.33
CA CYS A 42 -32.25 -31.16 -16.24
C CYS A 42 -30.77 -30.98 -15.86
N GLY A 43 -29.99 -32.06 -15.77
CA GLY A 43 -28.55 -32.04 -15.52
C GLY A 43 -27.73 -32.51 -16.71
N ALA A 44 -26.65 -31.81 -17.04
CA ALA A 44 -25.72 -32.29 -18.07
C ALA A 44 -25.11 -33.62 -17.64
N ILE A 45 -25.22 -34.65 -18.48
CA ILE A 45 -24.68 -35.96 -18.14
C ILE A 45 -23.15 -35.95 -18.28
N THR A 46 -22.48 -36.77 -17.47
CA THR A 46 -21.12 -37.18 -17.81
C THR A 46 -21.19 -38.00 -19.10
N SER A 47 -20.45 -37.57 -20.13
CA SER A 47 -20.50 -38.18 -21.45
C SER A 47 -20.13 -39.66 -21.38
N ASN A 48 -20.99 -40.53 -21.92
CA ASN A 48 -20.76 -41.97 -21.94
C ASN A 48 -20.00 -42.31 -23.22
N VAL A 49 -18.70 -42.55 -23.08
CA VAL A 49 -17.77 -42.73 -24.21
C VAL A 49 -17.58 -44.23 -24.49
N PRO A 50 -17.91 -44.73 -25.69
CA PRO A 50 -17.74 -46.13 -26.02
C PRO A 50 -16.28 -46.48 -26.29
N THR A 51 -15.94 -47.73 -26.02
CA THR A 51 -14.72 -48.39 -26.51
C THR A 51 -15.09 -49.54 -27.44
N TYR A 52 -14.19 -49.91 -28.35
CA TYR A 52 -14.44 -50.97 -29.31
C TYR A 52 -13.20 -51.82 -29.58
N SER A 53 -13.42 -53.04 -30.05
CA SER A 53 -12.37 -53.94 -30.55
C SER A 53 -12.67 -54.39 -31.99
N GLY A 54 -11.65 -54.88 -32.70
CA GLY A 54 -11.76 -55.24 -34.12
C GLY A 54 -11.41 -54.06 -35.05
N GLY A 55 -12.15 -53.90 -36.15
CA GLY A 55 -11.99 -52.73 -37.02
C GLY A 55 -12.73 -51.51 -36.51
N ALA A 56 -12.13 -50.33 -36.66
CA ALA A 56 -12.73 -49.07 -36.22
C ALA A 56 -14.10 -48.82 -36.90
N PRO A 57 -15.17 -48.53 -36.12
CA PRO A 57 -16.42 -48.02 -36.65
C PRO A 57 -16.21 -46.68 -37.36
N THR A 58 -16.95 -46.45 -38.45
CA THR A 58 -16.99 -45.19 -39.19
C THR A 58 -18.33 -44.46 -39.06
N SER A 59 -19.35 -45.13 -38.51
CA SER A 59 -20.67 -44.55 -38.25
C SER A 59 -21.34 -45.25 -37.08
N TRP A 60 -22.09 -44.50 -36.28
CA TRP A 60 -22.79 -44.97 -35.10
C TRP A 60 -24.27 -44.61 -35.15
N THR A 61 -25.13 -45.53 -34.69
CA THR A 61 -26.58 -45.33 -34.57
C THR A 61 -27.11 -45.93 -33.27
N ILE A 62 -28.25 -45.45 -32.79
CA ILE A 62 -28.92 -45.95 -31.59
C ILE A 62 -30.43 -46.10 -31.85
N GLN A 63 -31.03 -47.19 -31.35
CA GLN A 63 -32.48 -47.42 -31.46
C GLN A 63 -33.03 -48.05 -30.15
N PRO A 64 -34.19 -47.60 -29.63
CA PRO A 64 -35.04 -46.49 -30.11
C PRO A 64 -34.33 -45.11 -30.02
N ALA A 65 -35.00 -44.04 -30.47
CA ALA A 65 -34.46 -42.68 -30.33
C ALA A 65 -34.25 -42.36 -28.85
N LEU A 66 -33.12 -41.72 -28.52
CA LEU A 66 -32.79 -41.32 -27.15
C LEU A 66 -33.86 -40.38 -26.57
N PRO A 67 -34.00 -40.33 -25.23
CA PRO A 67 -34.82 -39.32 -24.56
C PRO A 67 -34.42 -37.92 -25.03
N SER A 68 -35.40 -37.01 -25.07
CA SER A 68 -35.15 -35.62 -25.47
C SER A 68 -34.03 -35.00 -24.61
N GLY A 69 -33.19 -34.18 -25.24
CA GLY A 69 -31.99 -33.60 -24.63
C GLY A 69 -30.74 -34.48 -24.65
N LEU A 70 -30.85 -35.78 -24.93
CA LEU A 70 -29.70 -36.68 -25.14
C LEU A 70 -29.44 -36.91 -26.63
N THR A 71 -28.15 -36.99 -26.98
CA THR A 71 -27.71 -37.21 -28.36
C THR A 71 -26.59 -38.23 -28.41
N LEU A 72 -26.52 -38.96 -29.52
CA LEU A 72 -25.37 -39.78 -29.88
C LEU A 72 -24.62 -39.10 -31.02
N ASP A 73 -23.31 -38.90 -30.86
CA ASP A 73 -22.45 -38.44 -31.95
C ASP A 73 -22.30 -39.56 -33.00
N PRO A 74 -22.77 -39.36 -34.25
CA PRO A 74 -22.75 -40.39 -35.28
C PRO A 74 -21.34 -40.77 -35.74
N ALA A 75 -20.31 -39.97 -35.45
CA ALA A 75 -18.92 -40.27 -35.80
C ALA A 75 -18.18 -41.02 -34.70
N THR A 76 -18.43 -40.69 -33.44
CA THR A 76 -17.66 -41.19 -32.29
C THR A 76 -18.42 -42.19 -31.42
N GLY A 77 -19.75 -42.21 -31.50
CA GLY A 77 -20.62 -43.00 -30.64
C GLY A 77 -20.77 -42.45 -29.22
N VAL A 78 -20.20 -41.29 -28.91
CA VAL A 78 -20.34 -40.66 -27.58
C VAL A 78 -21.80 -40.29 -27.34
N ILE A 79 -22.34 -40.66 -26.17
CA ILE A 79 -23.66 -40.20 -25.71
C ILE A 79 -23.46 -39.04 -24.75
N SER A 80 -24.04 -37.89 -25.06
CA SER A 80 -23.91 -36.64 -24.30
C SER A 80 -25.19 -35.81 -24.39
N GLY A 81 -25.36 -34.86 -23.47
CA GLY A 81 -26.46 -33.91 -23.48
C GLY A 81 -27.02 -33.64 -22.09
N THR A 82 -28.18 -33.00 -22.05
CA THR A 82 -28.92 -32.64 -20.84
C THR A 82 -30.36 -33.12 -21.04
N PRO A 83 -30.75 -34.27 -20.48
CA PRO A 83 -32.10 -34.80 -20.69
C PRO A 83 -33.14 -33.85 -20.11
N ASP A 84 -34.18 -33.55 -20.88
CA ASP A 84 -35.25 -32.60 -20.51
C ASP A 84 -36.62 -33.29 -20.35
N ALA A 85 -36.69 -34.60 -20.51
CA ALA A 85 -37.89 -35.40 -20.36
C ALA A 85 -37.62 -36.72 -19.63
N LEU A 86 -38.57 -37.12 -18.78
CA LEU A 86 -38.50 -38.36 -18.04
C LEU A 86 -38.63 -39.58 -18.96
N SER A 87 -37.89 -40.63 -18.61
CA SER A 87 -37.95 -41.92 -19.28
C SER A 87 -37.74 -43.03 -18.26
N GLY A 88 -38.64 -44.00 -18.20
CA GLY A 88 -38.36 -45.22 -17.45
C GLY A 88 -37.19 -46.02 -18.05
N PRO A 89 -36.69 -47.06 -17.36
CA PRO A 89 -35.61 -47.90 -17.84
C PRO A 89 -35.94 -48.49 -19.22
N THR A 90 -35.23 -48.04 -20.25
CA THR A 90 -35.48 -48.43 -21.64
C THR A 90 -34.21 -49.02 -22.23
N VAL A 91 -34.33 -50.14 -22.94
CA VAL A 91 -33.18 -50.80 -23.60
C VAL A 91 -32.97 -50.18 -24.99
N TYR A 92 -31.75 -49.70 -25.23
CA TYR A 92 -31.27 -49.09 -26.47
C TYR A 92 -30.18 -49.96 -27.07
N THR A 93 -30.29 -50.30 -28.34
CA THR A 93 -29.25 -51.00 -29.08
C THR A 93 -28.40 -49.97 -29.83
N VAL A 94 -27.15 -49.81 -29.41
CA VAL A 94 -26.15 -49.01 -30.13
C VAL A 94 -25.44 -49.88 -31.16
N THR A 95 -25.32 -49.38 -32.40
CA THR A 95 -24.66 -50.07 -33.50
C THR A 95 -23.49 -49.23 -34.01
N GLY A 96 -22.29 -49.81 -33.99
CA GLY A 96 -21.09 -49.25 -34.60
C GLY A 96 -20.78 -50.00 -35.89
N THR A 97 -20.74 -49.29 -37.02
CA THR A 97 -20.64 -49.87 -38.37
C THR A 97 -19.40 -49.38 -39.10
N ASN A 98 -18.78 -50.25 -39.89
CA ASN A 98 -17.85 -49.86 -40.95
C ASN A 98 -18.14 -50.64 -42.24
N SER A 99 -17.36 -50.41 -43.30
CA SER A 99 -17.55 -51.06 -44.60
C SER A 99 -17.40 -52.59 -44.62
N LYS A 100 -17.02 -53.22 -43.50
CA LYS A 100 -16.82 -54.67 -43.36
C LYS A 100 -17.85 -55.36 -42.46
N GLY A 101 -18.67 -54.61 -41.73
CA GLY A 101 -19.70 -55.15 -40.85
C GLY A 101 -20.03 -54.21 -39.70
N PHE A 102 -20.74 -54.72 -38.70
CA PHE A 102 -21.17 -53.96 -37.54
C PHE A 102 -21.03 -54.80 -36.27
N ALA A 103 -20.98 -54.12 -35.13
CA ALA A 103 -21.18 -54.72 -33.82
C ALA A 103 -22.29 -53.93 -33.09
N THR A 104 -22.96 -54.58 -32.16
CA THR A 104 -24.03 -53.97 -31.35
C THR A 104 -23.76 -54.14 -29.86
N VAL A 105 -24.28 -53.23 -29.06
CA VAL A 105 -24.33 -53.33 -27.59
C VAL A 105 -25.65 -52.75 -27.10
N ASP A 106 -26.23 -53.39 -26.09
CA ASP A 106 -27.44 -52.90 -25.45
C ASP A 106 -27.10 -52.06 -24.21
N LEU A 107 -27.81 -50.94 -24.06
CA LEU A 107 -27.74 -50.01 -22.93
C LEU A 107 -29.13 -49.85 -22.33
N THR A 108 -29.27 -49.91 -21.01
CA THR A 108 -30.53 -49.58 -20.35
C THR A 108 -30.45 -48.18 -19.76
N ILE A 109 -31.07 -47.20 -20.40
CA ILE A 109 -31.03 -45.80 -19.94
C ILE A 109 -32.35 -45.47 -19.23
N GLU A 110 -32.24 -44.88 -18.04
CA GLU A 110 -33.34 -44.30 -17.28
C GLU A 110 -33.07 -42.80 -17.07
N VAL A 111 -34.11 -41.97 -17.18
CA VAL A 111 -34.07 -40.55 -16.82
C VAL A 111 -35.09 -40.31 -15.71
N GLN A 112 -34.62 -39.96 -14.52
CA GLN A 112 -35.43 -39.75 -13.32
C GLN A 112 -35.57 -38.26 -12.96
N ALA A 113 -36.62 -37.94 -12.19
CA ALA A 113 -36.82 -36.60 -11.64
C ALA A 113 -36.06 -36.44 -10.33
N VAL A 114 -35.29 -35.37 -10.19
CA VAL A 114 -34.69 -34.94 -8.92
C VAL A 114 -35.00 -33.46 -8.74
N ALA A 115 -35.98 -33.18 -7.86
CA ALA A 115 -36.41 -31.81 -7.60
C ALA A 115 -35.25 -30.96 -7.07
N PRO A 116 -35.13 -29.69 -7.51
CA PRO A 116 -34.19 -28.76 -6.90
C PRO A 116 -34.60 -28.53 -5.44
N ALA A 117 -33.62 -28.53 -4.53
CA ALA A 117 -33.84 -28.30 -3.11
C ALA A 117 -32.67 -27.56 -2.46
N GLY A 118 -32.94 -26.92 -1.32
CA GLY A 118 -31.92 -26.27 -0.51
C GLY A 118 -31.19 -25.12 -1.21
N LEU A 119 -31.92 -24.33 -2.01
CA LEU A 119 -31.38 -23.09 -2.57
C LEU A 119 -30.80 -22.24 -1.44
N SER A 120 -29.57 -21.77 -1.62
CA SER A 120 -28.83 -20.90 -0.70
C SER A 120 -27.81 -20.05 -1.43
N TYR A 121 -27.44 -18.91 -0.85
CA TYR A 121 -26.26 -18.13 -1.23
C TYR A 121 -25.34 -18.12 -0.02
N PRO A 122 -24.40 -19.08 0.10
CA PRO A 122 -23.59 -19.24 1.31
C PRO A 122 -22.72 -18.01 1.60
N ASP A 123 -22.30 -17.30 0.55
CA ASP A 123 -21.43 -16.13 0.65
C ASP A 123 -22.19 -14.79 0.68
N LEU A 124 -23.52 -14.80 0.57
CA LEU A 124 -24.34 -13.58 0.64
C LEU A 124 -24.45 -13.11 2.10
N PRO A 125 -23.85 -11.96 2.46
CA PRO A 125 -24.00 -11.41 3.80
C PRO A 125 -25.40 -10.83 4.02
N THR A 126 -25.74 -10.59 5.28
CA THR A 126 -26.95 -9.84 5.65
C THR A 126 -26.84 -8.35 5.35
N GLU A 127 -25.65 -7.85 5.00
CA GLU A 127 -25.39 -6.45 4.70
C GLU A 127 -24.47 -6.25 3.49
N LEU A 128 -24.79 -5.29 2.61
CA LEU A 128 -23.98 -4.89 1.46
C LEU A 128 -23.53 -3.43 1.58
N GLY A 129 -22.40 -3.09 0.96
CA GLY A 129 -21.91 -1.71 0.92
C GLY A 129 -22.58 -0.89 -0.18
N GLN A 130 -22.90 0.37 0.11
CA GLN A 130 -23.25 1.32 -0.93
C GLN A 130 -22.03 1.69 -1.78
N GLY A 131 -22.19 1.69 -3.10
CA GLY A 131 -21.15 2.02 -4.08
C GLY A 131 -20.20 0.86 -4.39
N VAL A 132 -20.56 -0.35 -3.96
CA VAL A 132 -19.61 -1.44 -3.80
C VAL A 132 -20.11 -2.71 -4.51
N ARG A 133 -19.40 -3.17 -5.55
CA ARG A 133 -19.87 -4.29 -6.39
C ARG A 133 -19.98 -5.58 -5.59
N SER A 134 -21.14 -6.22 -5.62
CA SER A 134 -21.46 -7.40 -4.84
C SER A 134 -21.86 -8.54 -5.78
N LYS A 135 -21.21 -9.69 -5.64
CA LYS A 135 -21.40 -10.84 -6.53
C LYS A 135 -21.49 -12.15 -5.76
N PHE A 136 -22.58 -12.90 -5.91
CA PHE A 136 -22.84 -14.12 -5.13
C PHE A 136 -23.45 -15.23 -5.99
N ALA A 137 -22.84 -16.41 -5.94
CA ALA A 137 -23.33 -17.59 -6.63
C ALA A 137 -24.30 -18.41 -5.74
N PRO A 138 -25.34 -19.02 -6.33
CA PRO A 138 -26.26 -19.87 -5.59
C PRO A 138 -25.68 -21.27 -5.39
N ASN A 139 -26.20 -21.98 -4.40
CA ASN A 139 -25.96 -23.39 -4.13
C ASN A 139 -27.28 -24.13 -3.96
N LEU A 140 -27.35 -25.37 -4.43
CA LEU A 140 -28.47 -26.29 -4.28
C LEU A 140 -27.99 -27.57 -3.60
N SER A 141 -28.74 -28.06 -2.62
CA SER A 141 -28.41 -29.31 -1.91
C SER A 141 -28.76 -30.56 -2.72
N SER A 142 -29.67 -30.45 -3.69
CA SER A 142 -29.99 -31.50 -4.66
C SER A 142 -30.70 -30.92 -5.88
N GLY A 143 -30.72 -31.69 -6.98
CA GLY A 143 -31.40 -31.32 -8.22
C GLY A 143 -30.71 -30.17 -8.98
N ASN A 144 -31.17 -29.90 -10.20
CA ASN A 144 -30.65 -28.80 -11.01
C ASN A 144 -31.69 -27.69 -11.10
N GLY A 145 -31.27 -26.46 -10.79
CA GLY A 145 -32.08 -25.26 -10.96
C GLY A 145 -31.74 -24.57 -12.28
N SER A 146 -32.77 -24.04 -12.94
CA SER A 146 -32.65 -23.14 -14.09
C SER A 146 -33.70 -22.01 -13.94
N ASN A 147 -33.66 -20.98 -14.79
CA ASN A 147 -34.66 -19.90 -14.75
C ASN A 147 -34.83 -19.26 -13.36
N PHE A 148 -33.71 -18.85 -12.77
CA PHE A 148 -33.71 -18.14 -11.50
C PHE A 148 -34.48 -16.82 -11.64
N SER A 149 -35.31 -16.52 -10.66
CA SER A 149 -36.15 -15.32 -10.66
C SER A 149 -36.40 -14.81 -9.26
N VAL A 150 -36.62 -13.50 -9.14
CA VAL A 150 -37.11 -12.88 -7.91
C VAL A 150 -38.64 -12.93 -7.94
N THR A 151 -39.25 -13.70 -7.05
CA THR A 151 -40.70 -13.97 -7.05
C THR A 151 -41.48 -13.11 -6.07
N SER A 152 -40.81 -12.54 -5.07
CA SER A 152 -41.36 -11.59 -4.11
C SER A 152 -40.31 -10.59 -3.65
N GLY A 153 -40.72 -9.37 -3.33
CA GLY A 153 -39.81 -8.29 -2.92
C GLY A 153 -39.02 -7.66 -4.07
N GLY A 154 -37.92 -6.97 -3.73
CA GLY A 154 -37.02 -6.34 -4.69
C GLY A 154 -35.58 -6.47 -4.24
N LEU A 155 -34.66 -6.69 -5.19
CA LEU A 155 -33.22 -6.64 -4.93
C LEU A 155 -32.80 -5.23 -4.54
N PRO A 156 -31.69 -5.07 -3.81
CA PRO A 156 -31.04 -3.78 -3.64
C PRO A 156 -30.87 -3.05 -4.98
N GLN A 157 -31.09 -1.74 -4.98
CA GLN A 157 -30.97 -0.92 -6.18
C GLN A 157 -29.56 -1.01 -6.74
N GLY A 158 -29.44 -1.48 -7.98
CA GLY A 158 -28.15 -1.68 -8.65
C GLY A 158 -27.60 -3.10 -8.57
N VAL A 159 -28.27 -4.02 -7.84
CA VAL A 159 -28.02 -5.48 -7.87
C VAL A 159 -29.01 -6.15 -8.81
N THR A 160 -28.55 -7.12 -9.58
CA THR A 160 -29.32 -7.90 -10.55
C THR A 160 -29.15 -9.40 -10.32
N LEU A 161 -30.10 -10.21 -10.79
CA LEU A 161 -30.04 -11.67 -10.76
C LEU A 161 -29.93 -12.19 -12.20
N ASP A 162 -28.90 -12.97 -12.49
CA ASP A 162 -28.78 -13.70 -13.76
C ASP A 162 -29.77 -14.89 -13.76
N PRO A 163 -30.76 -14.92 -14.67
CA PRO A 163 -31.76 -15.98 -14.69
C PRO A 163 -31.22 -17.35 -15.14
N ALA A 164 -30.07 -17.41 -15.82
CA ALA A 164 -29.49 -18.66 -16.29
C ALA A 164 -28.62 -19.31 -15.21
N THR A 165 -27.79 -18.53 -14.53
CA THR A 165 -26.83 -19.01 -13.53
C THR A 165 -27.33 -18.89 -12.09
N GLY A 166 -28.32 -18.02 -11.86
CA GLY A 166 -28.78 -17.63 -10.54
C GLY A 166 -27.79 -16.73 -9.80
N GLU A 167 -26.81 -16.16 -10.48
CA GLU A 167 -25.82 -15.30 -9.86
C GLU A 167 -26.42 -13.92 -9.55
N LEU A 168 -26.25 -13.45 -8.31
CA LEU A 168 -26.52 -12.07 -7.94
C LEU A 168 -25.28 -11.23 -8.27
N ASP A 169 -25.41 -10.14 -9.02
CA ASP A 169 -24.29 -9.26 -9.43
C ASP A 169 -24.76 -7.81 -9.56
N GLY A 170 -23.96 -6.86 -9.07
CA GLY A 170 -24.16 -5.43 -9.31
C GLY A 170 -23.61 -4.55 -8.20
N VAL A 171 -23.82 -3.22 -8.31
CA VAL A 171 -23.32 -2.22 -7.35
C VAL A 171 -24.52 -1.61 -6.64
N PRO A 172 -24.75 -1.88 -5.34
CA PRO A 172 -25.82 -1.23 -4.58
C PRO A 172 -25.61 0.28 -4.55
N VAL A 173 -26.59 1.08 -4.93
CA VAL A 173 -26.44 2.55 -5.03
C VAL A 173 -27.22 3.33 -3.96
N ALA A 174 -28.10 2.69 -3.20
CA ALA A 174 -28.95 3.34 -2.20
C ALA A 174 -28.85 2.64 -0.85
N LEU A 175 -28.87 3.43 0.24
CA LEU A 175 -28.99 2.91 1.60
C LEU A 175 -30.43 2.48 1.85
N GLU A 176 -30.64 1.18 2.05
CA GLU A 176 -31.98 0.60 2.15
C GLU A 176 -31.95 -0.78 2.81
N SER A 177 -33.10 -1.23 3.31
CA SER A 177 -33.31 -2.61 3.77
C SER A 177 -34.20 -3.33 2.80
N THR A 178 -33.71 -4.41 2.19
CA THR A 178 -34.45 -5.20 1.22
C THR A 178 -34.74 -6.60 1.75
N GLN A 179 -35.94 -7.08 1.44
CA GLN A 179 -36.30 -8.49 1.57
C GLN A 179 -36.74 -8.97 0.20
N PHE A 180 -36.16 -10.06 -0.27
CA PHE A 180 -36.50 -10.65 -1.57
C PHE A 180 -36.50 -12.18 -1.51
N GLU A 181 -37.34 -12.80 -2.32
CA GLU A 181 -37.44 -14.25 -2.48
C GLU A 181 -36.88 -14.65 -3.84
N VAL A 182 -35.87 -15.51 -3.86
CA VAL A 182 -35.34 -16.10 -5.09
C VAL A 182 -35.94 -17.49 -5.26
N THR A 183 -36.45 -17.76 -6.47
CA THR A 183 -36.96 -19.05 -6.89
C THR A 183 -36.15 -19.57 -8.08
N THR A 184 -35.85 -20.86 -8.07
CA THR A 184 -35.32 -21.56 -9.24
C THR A 184 -36.25 -22.69 -9.64
N VAL A 185 -36.32 -22.98 -10.93
CA VAL A 185 -37.21 -23.99 -11.52
C VAL A 185 -36.41 -24.91 -12.42
N ASP A 186 -36.56 -26.21 -12.27
CA ASP A 186 -35.96 -27.16 -13.21
C ASP A 186 -36.71 -27.16 -14.57
N CYS A 187 -36.15 -27.86 -15.54
CA CYS A 187 -36.75 -28.02 -16.87
C CYS A 187 -38.09 -28.79 -16.87
N LEU A 188 -38.43 -29.48 -15.77
CA LEU A 188 -39.69 -30.20 -15.56
C LEU A 188 -40.73 -29.34 -14.82
N GLY A 189 -40.39 -28.11 -14.44
CA GLY A 189 -41.27 -27.18 -13.73
C GLY A 189 -41.30 -27.35 -12.22
N GLN A 190 -40.40 -28.16 -11.63
CA GLN A 190 -40.27 -28.27 -10.17
C GLN A 190 -39.47 -27.10 -9.63
N ALA A 191 -39.92 -26.51 -8.52
CA ALA A 191 -39.36 -25.27 -8.00
C ALA A 191 -38.95 -25.36 -6.53
N THR A 192 -37.96 -24.56 -6.16
CA THR A 192 -37.59 -24.27 -4.77
C THR A 192 -37.31 -22.78 -4.61
N SER A 193 -37.60 -22.25 -3.42
CA SER A 193 -37.42 -20.83 -3.11
C SER A 193 -36.69 -20.63 -1.79
N GLN A 194 -36.01 -19.49 -1.65
CA GLN A 194 -35.52 -19.00 -0.37
C GLN A 194 -35.68 -17.48 -0.26
N VAL A 195 -36.00 -17.03 0.96
CA VAL A 195 -36.12 -15.61 1.32
C VAL A 195 -34.79 -15.11 1.91
N PHE A 196 -34.37 -13.93 1.47
CA PHE A 196 -33.18 -13.23 1.93
C PHE A 196 -33.55 -11.86 2.49
N ASN A 197 -32.80 -11.42 3.51
CA ASN A 197 -32.89 -10.07 4.06
C ASN A 197 -31.49 -9.45 3.94
N VAL A 198 -31.41 -8.31 3.27
CA VAL A 198 -30.15 -7.63 2.96
C VAL A 198 -30.29 -6.14 3.21
N ASP A 199 -29.44 -5.60 4.08
CA ASP A 199 -29.34 -4.17 4.35
C ASP A 199 -28.16 -3.55 3.58
N VAL A 200 -28.39 -2.45 2.86
CA VAL A 200 -27.33 -1.66 2.24
C VAL A 200 -26.90 -0.54 3.20
N VAL A 201 -25.62 -0.56 3.58
CA VAL A 201 -25.03 0.34 4.59
C VAL A 201 -24.02 1.33 3.97
N PRO A 202 -23.67 2.45 4.66
CA PRO A 202 -22.76 3.47 4.16
C PRO A 202 -21.40 2.93 3.69
N PRO A 203 -20.72 3.63 2.75
CA PRO A 203 -19.52 3.12 2.09
C PRO A 203 -18.41 2.75 3.08
N TYR A 204 -17.73 1.66 2.77
CA TYR A 204 -16.68 1.05 3.59
C TYR A 204 -15.35 1.82 3.54
N ALA A 205 -14.53 1.66 4.57
CA ALA A 205 -13.10 1.91 4.47
C ALA A 205 -12.45 0.74 3.70
N ARG A 206 -11.37 1.02 2.97
CA ARG A 206 -10.68 0.02 2.13
C ARG A 206 -10.20 -1.16 2.96
N GLY A 207 -10.28 -2.32 2.33
CA GLY A 207 -10.22 -3.63 2.95
C GLY A 207 -8.85 -4.25 3.13
N VAL A 208 -8.82 -5.58 3.19
CA VAL A 208 -7.61 -6.41 3.22
C VAL A 208 -7.73 -7.55 2.21
N ILE A 209 -6.62 -7.84 1.51
CA ILE A 209 -6.49 -9.04 0.71
C ILE A 209 -5.79 -10.11 1.55
N VAL A 210 -6.42 -11.27 1.66
CA VAL A 210 -5.98 -12.37 2.52
C VAL A 210 -5.65 -13.59 1.66
N ALA A 211 -4.45 -14.14 1.85
CA ALA A 211 -4.03 -15.41 1.29
C ALA A 211 -4.48 -16.57 2.18
N ASP A 212 -5.42 -17.37 1.68
CA ASP A 212 -5.87 -18.60 2.31
C ASP A 212 -5.04 -19.78 1.76
N SER A 213 -4.20 -20.34 2.62
CA SER A 213 -3.31 -21.45 2.27
C SER A 213 -3.99 -22.80 2.24
N GLY A 214 -5.12 -22.97 2.94
CA GLY A 214 -5.84 -24.23 2.98
C GLY A 214 -6.71 -24.46 1.76
N THR A 215 -7.32 -23.39 1.21
CA THR A 215 -8.06 -23.45 -0.07
C THR A 215 -7.19 -23.09 -1.27
N GLY A 216 -6.05 -22.40 -1.05
CA GLY A 216 -5.26 -21.82 -2.11
C GLY A 216 -6.01 -20.68 -2.81
N THR A 217 -6.71 -19.86 -2.05
CA THR A 217 -7.50 -18.74 -2.57
C THR A 217 -7.01 -17.40 -2.07
N LEU A 218 -7.40 -16.34 -2.79
CA LEU A 218 -7.32 -14.97 -2.27
C LEU A 218 -8.73 -14.49 -1.96
N ASN A 219 -8.89 -13.96 -0.75
CA ASN A 219 -10.15 -13.40 -0.27
C ASN A 219 -9.97 -11.90 -0.06
N ASN A 220 -10.98 -11.11 -0.42
CA ASN A 220 -11.02 -9.67 -0.15
C ASN A 220 -12.11 -9.35 0.88
N PHE A 221 -11.76 -8.57 1.90
CA PHE A 221 -12.67 -8.14 2.96
C PHE A 221 -12.68 -6.63 3.07
N TRP A 222 -13.84 -5.98 2.99
CA TRP A 222 -13.98 -4.55 3.30
C TRP A 222 -14.21 -4.29 4.78
N ARG A 223 -14.00 -3.04 5.19
CA ARG A 223 -14.18 -2.60 6.58
C ARG A 223 -15.37 -1.67 6.75
N ARG A 224 -16.23 -1.97 7.73
CA ARG A 224 -17.30 -1.08 8.19
C ARG A 224 -16.72 0.22 8.80
N GLN A 225 -17.19 1.39 8.34
CA GLN A 225 -16.75 2.69 8.89
C GLN A 225 -17.09 2.85 10.38
N THR A 226 -18.21 2.28 10.81
CA THR A 226 -18.65 2.24 12.22
C THR A 226 -18.47 0.82 12.76
N GLY A 227 -17.74 0.65 13.87
CA GLY A 227 -17.60 -0.66 14.53
C GLY A 227 -16.49 -1.58 13.99
N GLY A 228 -15.94 -1.33 12.80
CA GLY A 228 -14.71 -1.99 12.31
C GLY A 228 -14.86 -3.43 11.81
N ASP A 229 -16.09 -3.93 11.64
CA ASP A 229 -16.36 -5.28 11.13
C ASP A 229 -15.79 -5.48 9.71
N LEU A 230 -15.29 -6.69 9.44
CA LEU A 230 -14.85 -7.12 8.11
C LEU A 230 -15.95 -7.87 7.36
N ILE A 231 -16.22 -7.46 6.13
CA ILE A 231 -17.30 -8.00 5.29
C ILE A 231 -16.67 -8.54 3.99
N PRO A 232 -16.91 -9.81 3.62
CA PRO A 232 -16.42 -10.34 2.36
C PRO A 232 -16.98 -9.57 1.17
N ASN A 233 -16.14 -9.33 0.18
CA ASN A 233 -16.52 -8.77 -1.13
C ASN A 233 -17.11 -9.85 -2.07
N GLY A 234 -17.29 -11.10 -1.63
CA GLY A 234 -17.81 -12.18 -2.46
C GLY A 234 -16.88 -12.66 -3.58
N TRP A 235 -15.67 -12.09 -3.68
CA TRP A 235 -14.67 -12.50 -4.67
C TRP A 235 -13.66 -13.51 -4.08
N GLN A 236 -13.58 -14.69 -4.70
CA GLN A 236 -12.56 -15.71 -4.46
C GLN A 236 -11.72 -15.93 -5.71
N TYR A 237 -10.42 -15.69 -5.63
CA TYR A 237 -9.50 -16.26 -6.62
C TYR A 237 -9.26 -17.74 -6.30
N SER A 238 -9.60 -18.66 -7.19
CA SER A 238 -9.22 -20.08 -7.02
C SER A 238 -7.91 -20.39 -7.75
N GLY A 239 -6.82 -20.58 -7.00
CA GLY A 239 -5.53 -21.00 -7.57
C GLY A 239 -4.60 -21.58 -6.52
N ALA A 240 -4.52 -22.91 -6.48
CA ALA A 240 -3.76 -23.68 -5.49
C ALA A 240 -2.36 -23.10 -5.16
N GLY A 241 -2.04 -22.99 -3.86
CA GLY A 241 -0.68 -22.75 -3.37
C GLY A 241 -0.27 -21.28 -3.16
N VAL A 242 -1.22 -20.38 -2.88
CA VAL A 242 -0.91 -19.00 -2.45
C VAL A 242 -0.17 -19.03 -1.11
N SER A 243 0.93 -18.28 -1.01
CA SER A 243 1.80 -18.26 0.18
C SER A 243 2.08 -16.86 0.71
N HIS A 244 2.20 -15.87 -0.18
CA HIS A 244 2.40 -14.47 0.19
C HIS A 244 1.63 -13.55 -0.73
N VAL A 245 1.19 -12.42 -0.19
CA VAL A 245 0.57 -11.33 -0.95
C VAL A 245 1.19 -10.01 -0.54
N ARG A 246 1.51 -9.18 -1.54
CA ARG A 246 1.91 -7.79 -1.33
C ARG A 246 1.13 -6.89 -2.26
N VAL A 247 0.46 -5.90 -1.70
CA VAL A 247 -0.24 -4.86 -2.45
C VAL A 247 0.78 -3.79 -2.83
N HIS A 248 0.72 -3.35 -4.07
CA HIS A 248 1.51 -2.23 -4.55
C HIS A 248 1.30 -1.01 -3.62
N PRO A 249 2.32 -0.18 -3.33
CA PRO A 249 2.18 0.98 -2.45
C PRO A 249 1.04 1.95 -2.81
N TRP A 250 0.62 1.98 -4.07
CA TRP A 250 -0.49 2.78 -4.61
C TRP A 250 -1.84 2.03 -4.74
N GLY A 251 -1.93 0.80 -4.23
CA GLY A 251 -3.19 0.03 -4.20
C GLY A 251 -3.73 -0.41 -5.57
N THR A 252 -2.93 -0.32 -6.64
CA THR A 252 -3.34 -0.56 -8.03
C THR A 252 -3.26 -2.02 -8.48
N PHE A 253 -2.39 -2.82 -7.86
CA PHE A 253 -2.26 -4.26 -8.12
C PHE A 253 -1.72 -4.97 -6.89
N ALA A 254 -1.96 -6.28 -6.81
CA ALA A 254 -1.35 -7.17 -5.84
C ALA A 254 -0.40 -8.16 -6.52
N PHE A 255 0.72 -8.40 -5.86
CA PHE A 255 1.69 -9.43 -6.19
C PHE A 255 1.44 -10.65 -5.33
N VAL A 256 1.25 -11.80 -5.98
CA VAL A 256 0.80 -13.02 -5.33
C VAL A 256 1.84 -14.11 -5.57
N ALA A 257 2.49 -14.57 -4.50
CA ALA A 257 3.43 -15.67 -4.57
C ALA A 257 2.71 -17.02 -4.55
N ARG A 258 3.00 -17.86 -5.56
CA ARG A 258 2.48 -19.22 -5.74
C ARG A 258 3.60 -20.19 -6.02
N GLY A 259 4.04 -20.93 -5.01
CA GLY A 259 5.21 -21.80 -5.12
C GLY A 259 6.41 -21.03 -5.67
N ALA A 260 6.86 -21.39 -6.87
CA ALA A 260 7.99 -20.75 -7.57
C ALA A 260 7.58 -19.66 -8.56
N THR A 261 6.40 -19.04 -8.40
CA THR A 261 5.90 -18.00 -9.33
C THR A 261 5.34 -16.80 -8.61
N VAL A 262 5.57 -15.60 -9.14
CA VAL A 262 4.87 -14.36 -8.74
C VAL A 262 3.85 -14.02 -9.82
N ALA A 263 2.58 -13.92 -9.43
CA ALA A 263 1.49 -13.47 -10.30
C ALA A 263 1.13 -12.02 -9.98
N VAL A 264 0.92 -11.21 -11.02
CA VAL A 264 0.44 -9.83 -10.92
C VAL A 264 -1.07 -9.84 -11.13
N HIS A 265 -1.80 -9.19 -10.23
CA HIS A 265 -3.24 -9.05 -10.27
C HIS A 265 -3.64 -7.57 -10.14
N PRO A 266 -4.11 -6.92 -11.22
CA PRO A 266 -4.66 -5.57 -11.14
C PRO A 266 -5.85 -5.52 -10.18
N ILE A 267 -5.89 -4.52 -9.32
CA ILE A 267 -7.03 -4.22 -8.44
C ILE A 267 -7.95 -3.28 -9.23
N GLN A 268 -9.25 -3.54 -9.23
CA GLN A 268 -10.24 -2.76 -9.96
C GLN A 268 -10.71 -1.56 -9.13
N LEU A 269 -10.75 -0.38 -9.74
CA LEU A 269 -10.99 0.92 -9.12
C LEU A 269 -12.28 1.04 -8.30
N GLU A 270 -13.37 0.46 -8.80
CA GLU A 270 -14.72 0.67 -8.23
C GLU A 270 -15.12 -0.43 -7.25
N SER A 271 -14.46 -1.59 -7.30
CA SER A 271 -14.84 -2.78 -6.53
C SER A 271 -13.72 -3.31 -5.64
N ASP A 272 -12.50 -2.76 -5.72
CA ASP A 272 -11.27 -3.34 -5.16
C ASP A 272 -11.10 -4.83 -5.53
N GLU A 273 -11.72 -5.30 -6.62
CA GLU A 273 -11.62 -6.69 -7.09
C GLU A 273 -10.26 -6.90 -7.75
N LEU A 274 -9.58 -8.00 -7.41
CA LEU A 274 -8.45 -8.43 -8.21
C LEU A 274 -8.96 -8.99 -9.55
N SER A 275 -8.53 -8.42 -10.65
CA SER A 275 -8.77 -8.98 -11.98
C SER A 275 -7.90 -10.22 -12.21
N GLY A 276 -8.21 -10.99 -13.26
CA GLY A 276 -7.42 -12.15 -13.67
C GLY A 276 -5.94 -11.78 -13.83
N SER A 277 -5.04 -12.72 -13.49
CA SER A 277 -3.60 -12.42 -13.54
C SER A 277 -3.18 -11.96 -14.93
N THR A 278 -2.54 -10.81 -15.01
CA THR A 278 -2.08 -10.23 -16.29
C THR A 278 -0.74 -10.81 -16.71
N THR A 279 0.12 -11.13 -15.75
CA THR A 279 1.43 -11.78 -15.97
C THR A 279 1.85 -12.65 -14.79
N ALA A 280 2.63 -13.70 -15.08
CA ALA A 280 3.30 -14.52 -14.07
C ALA A 280 4.80 -14.65 -14.38
N ARG A 281 5.64 -14.55 -13.36
CA ARG A 281 7.10 -14.72 -13.46
C ARG A 281 7.54 -15.91 -12.63
N GLY A 282 8.25 -16.83 -13.27
CA GLY A 282 8.86 -17.98 -12.59
C GLY A 282 10.22 -17.62 -12.00
N VAL A 283 10.50 -18.18 -10.82
CA VAL A 283 11.79 -18.12 -10.13
C VAL A 283 12.34 -19.53 -9.91
N GLY A 284 13.61 -19.62 -9.51
CA GLY A 284 14.20 -20.86 -9.04
C GLY A 284 13.81 -21.13 -7.58
N GLY A 285 12.98 -22.15 -7.33
CA GLY A 285 12.58 -22.54 -5.96
C GLY A 285 11.33 -21.82 -5.45
N ASN A 286 10.82 -22.25 -4.29
CA ASN A 286 9.59 -21.68 -3.72
C ASN A 286 9.87 -20.32 -3.10
N ILE A 287 8.98 -19.36 -3.31
CA ILE A 287 9.07 -18.01 -2.75
C ILE A 287 8.72 -18.06 -1.25
N ALA A 288 9.50 -17.36 -0.43
CA ALA A 288 9.34 -17.32 1.02
C ALA A 288 8.92 -15.94 1.55
N SER A 289 9.12 -14.87 0.79
CA SER A 289 8.64 -13.52 1.12
C SER A 289 8.70 -12.64 -0.13
N LEU A 290 7.88 -11.59 -0.13
CA LEU A 290 7.86 -10.53 -1.13
C LEU A 290 8.02 -9.19 -0.41
N ALA A 291 8.80 -8.27 -1.00
CA ALA A 291 8.87 -6.88 -0.56
C ALA A 291 8.89 -5.94 -1.77
N CYS A 292 8.10 -4.87 -1.68
CA CYS A 292 8.06 -3.81 -2.69
C CYS A 292 8.68 -2.55 -2.10
N THR A 293 9.45 -1.80 -2.89
CA THR A 293 9.98 -0.51 -2.45
C THR A 293 8.84 0.46 -2.16
N PRO A 294 8.97 1.37 -1.18
CA PRO A 294 7.91 2.32 -0.83
C PRO A 294 7.45 3.22 -1.98
N ASP A 295 8.33 3.48 -2.95
CA ASP A 295 8.06 4.23 -4.18
C ASP A 295 7.36 3.41 -5.28
N GLY A 296 7.11 2.11 -5.05
CA GLY A 296 6.41 1.23 -5.98
C GLY A 296 7.21 0.79 -7.21
N ARG A 297 8.49 1.12 -7.32
CA ARG A 297 9.26 0.87 -8.56
C ARG A 297 9.87 -0.52 -8.64
N PHE A 298 10.15 -1.16 -7.52
CA PHE A 298 10.83 -2.46 -7.50
C PHE A 298 10.13 -3.48 -6.60
N LEU A 299 10.18 -4.75 -7.02
CA LEU A 299 9.71 -5.90 -6.26
C LEU A 299 10.86 -6.89 -6.07
N TYR A 300 11.01 -7.42 -4.85
CA TYR A 300 12.00 -8.42 -4.51
C TYR A 300 11.36 -9.68 -3.91
N ALA A 301 11.99 -10.83 -4.14
CA ALA A 301 11.52 -12.12 -3.63
C ALA A 301 12.67 -13.01 -3.13
N THR A 302 12.55 -13.53 -1.92
CA THR A 302 13.42 -14.60 -1.40
C THR A 302 12.90 -15.96 -1.85
N THR A 303 13.82 -16.89 -2.10
CA THR A 303 13.46 -18.24 -2.54
C THR A 303 14.17 -19.32 -1.74
N SER A 304 13.55 -20.50 -1.67
CA SER A 304 14.10 -21.71 -1.04
C SER A 304 15.38 -22.23 -1.71
N SER A 305 15.80 -21.64 -2.84
CA SER A 305 17.05 -21.98 -3.53
C SER A 305 18.24 -21.08 -3.13
N ALA A 306 18.11 -20.31 -2.04
CA ALA A 306 19.10 -19.34 -1.57
C ALA A 306 19.39 -18.25 -2.63
N ARG A 307 18.31 -17.67 -3.15
CA ARG A 307 18.36 -16.57 -4.12
C ARG A 307 17.36 -15.48 -3.75
N LEU A 308 17.79 -14.24 -3.98
CA LEU A 308 17.00 -13.04 -3.92
C LEU A 308 16.80 -12.51 -5.33
N TYR A 309 15.58 -12.61 -5.85
CA TYR A 309 15.19 -12.13 -7.18
C TYR A 309 14.71 -10.68 -7.10
N GLY A 310 14.95 -9.92 -8.17
CA GLY A 310 14.48 -8.54 -8.31
C GLY A 310 13.81 -8.28 -9.66
N TRP A 311 12.80 -7.41 -9.65
CA TRP A 311 12.14 -6.90 -10.85
C TRP A 311 11.87 -5.41 -10.73
N SER A 312 11.96 -4.70 -11.86
CA SER A 312 11.29 -3.42 -12.01
C SER A 312 9.81 -3.64 -12.26
N ILE A 313 8.99 -2.79 -11.68
CA ILE A 313 7.54 -2.81 -11.82
C ILE A 313 7.20 -1.84 -12.94
N GLU A 314 6.59 -2.35 -14.01
CA GLU A 314 5.97 -1.47 -14.99
C GLU A 314 4.79 -0.79 -14.30
N PRO A 315 4.74 0.54 -14.37
CA PRO A 315 3.81 1.32 -13.60
C PRO A 315 2.35 0.91 -13.87
N ASP A 316 1.84 1.14 -15.08
CA ASP A 316 0.42 1.05 -15.47
C ASP A 316 -0.23 -0.32 -15.29
N THR A 317 0.56 -1.38 -15.41
CA THR A 317 0.08 -2.75 -15.56
C THR A 317 0.59 -3.66 -14.45
N GLY A 318 1.53 -3.19 -13.64
CA GLY A 318 2.26 -3.99 -12.65
C GLY A 318 3.18 -5.05 -13.27
N VAL A 319 3.39 -5.02 -14.60
CA VAL A 319 4.17 -6.04 -15.30
C VAL A 319 5.60 -6.04 -14.77
N LEU A 320 6.01 -7.18 -14.24
CA LEU A 320 7.34 -7.37 -13.68
C LEU A 320 8.37 -7.59 -14.80
N THR A 321 9.40 -6.75 -14.87
CA THR A 321 10.54 -6.91 -15.77
C THR A 321 11.77 -7.27 -14.96
N PRO A 322 12.47 -8.39 -15.25
CA PRO A 322 13.65 -8.76 -14.48
C PRO A 322 14.72 -7.67 -14.53
N LEU A 323 15.38 -7.43 -13.41
CA LEU A 323 16.54 -6.55 -13.37
C LEU A 323 17.68 -7.10 -14.26
N ALA A 324 18.61 -6.23 -14.64
CA ALA A 324 19.76 -6.63 -15.44
C ALA A 324 20.58 -7.75 -14.74
N ILE A 325 20.72 -7.65 -13.42
CA ILE A 325 21.08 -8.78 -12.56
C ILE A 325 19.79 -9.37 -11.94
N PRO A 326 19.24 -10.49 -12.47
CA PRO A 326 17.90 -10.96 -12.09
C PRO A 326 17.82 -11.57 -10.69
N TYR A 327 18.96 -12.01 -10.14
CA TYR A 327 19.06 -12.45 -8.75
C TYR A 327 20.48 -12.32 -8.21
N VAL A 328 20.57 -12.14 -6.89
CA VAL A 328 21.79 -12.31 -6.10
C VAL A 328 21.70 -13.59 -5.26
N ALA A 329 22.86 -14.18 -4.96
CA ALA A 329 22.93 -15.33 -4.06
C ALA A 329 22.77 -14.83 -2.61
N THR A 330 21.97 -15.53 -1.82
CA THR A 330 21.84 -15.31 -0.38
C THR A 330 22.55 -16.45 0.35
N ALA A 331 22.74 -16.32 1.66
CA ALA A 331 23.06 -17.50 2.46
C ALA A 331 21.84 -18.43 2.60
N SER A 332 22.01 -19.48 3.40
CA SER A 332 21.07 -20.61 3.43
C SER A 332 19.71 -20.24 4.03
N ASP A 333 18.64 -20.67 3.34
CA ASP A 333 17.24 -20.60 3.79
C ASP A 333 16.76 -19.17 4.13
N PRO A 334 16.76 -18.25 3.13
CA PRO A 334 16.26 -16.89 3.31
C PRO A 334 14.73 -16.92 3.52
N ARG A 335 14.23 -16.08 4.43
CA ARG A 335 12.84 -16.03 4.87
C ARG A 335 12.20 -14.70 4.53
N GLU A 336 12.20 -13.78 5.49
CA GLU A 336 11.49 -12.51 5.40
C GLU A 336 12.36 -11.40 4.79
N LEU A 337 11.70 -10.53 4.03
CA LEU A 337 12.26 -9.29 3.48
C LEU A 337 11.64 -8.08 4.19
N ALA A 338 12.43 -7.04 4.41
CA ALA A 338 11.91 -5.70 4.73
C ALA A 338 12.75 -4.63 4.04
N THR A 339 12.08 -3.60 3.55
CA THR A 339 12.72 -2.39 3.00
C THR A 339 12.80 -1.32 4.07
N SER A 340 13.84 -0.48 4.00
CA SER A 340 13.86 0.79 4.74
C SER A 340 12.70 1.71 4.29
N PRO A 341 12.23 2.65 5.13
CA PRO A 341 11.10 3.52 4.80
C PRO A 341 11.35 4.44 3.59
N ASP A 342 12.61 4.76 3.29
CA ASP A 342 13.05 5.52 2.13
C ASP A 342 13.29 4.65 0.88
N GLY A 343 13.24 3.32 1.02
CA GLY A 343 13.50 2.36 -0.05
C GLY A 343 14.97 2.18 -0.44
N SER A 344 15.91 2.84 0.25
CA SER A 344 17.34 2.79 -0.08
C SER A 344 18.03 1.49 0.31
N THR A 345 17.46 0.73 1.26
CA THR A 345 18.05 -0.49 1.81
C THR A 345 17.02 -1.63 1.89
N LEU A 346 17.45 -2.84 1.56
CA LEU A 346 16.68 -4.08 1.68
C LEU A 346 17.38 -5.05 2.65
N TYR A 347 16.62 -5.57 3.61
CA TYR A 347 17.09 -6.50 4.63
C TYR A 347 16.51 -7.90 4.39
N VAL A 348 17.33 -8.93 4.61
CA VAL A 348 16.97 -10.33 4.39
C VAL A 348 17.26 -11.15 5.65
N ALA A 349 16.24 -11.79 6.20
CA ALA A 349 16.41 -12.78 7.27
C ALA A 349 16.93 -14.11 6.71
N GLU A 350 18.13 -14.54 7.10
CA GLU A 350 18.75 -15.77 6.60
C GLU A 350 18.73 -16.86 7.67
N ARG A 351 17.59 -17.57 7.76
CA ARG A 351 17.27 -18.48 8.87
C ARG A 351 18.32 -19.56 9.10
N GLY A 352 18.82 -20.15 8.02
CA GLY A 352 19.80 -21.24 8.05
C GLY A 352 21.20 -20.77 8.42
N ALA A 353 21.56 -19.55 8.02
CA ALA A 353 22.84 -18.93 8.36
C ALA A 353 22.83 -18.29 9.77
N GLY A 354 21.65 -17.89 10.24
CA GLY A 354 21.50 -17.18 11.52
C GLY A 354 21.96 -15.72 11.42
N THR A 355 21.79 -15.10 10.26
CA THR A 355 22.25 -13.74 9.96
C THR A 355 21.14 -12.89 9.32
N ILE A 356 21.41 -11.59 9.19
CA ILE A 356 20.59 -10.63 8.46
C ILE A 356 21.49 -9.94 7.43
N ALA A 357 21.24 -10.18 6.15
CA ALA A 357 21.95 -9.55 5.07
C ALA A 357 21.30 -8.20 4.72
N SER A 358 22.12 -7.15 4.57
CA SER A 358 21.71 -5.80 4.17
C SER A 358 22.21 -5.51 2.76
N TYR A 359 21.33 -5.00 1.91
CA TYR A 359 21.64 -4.61 0.53
C TYR A 359 21.22 -3.16 0.30
N SER A 360 22.08 -2.37 -0.32
CA SER A 360 21.67 -1.08 -0.90
C SER A 360 20.89 -1.34 -2.18
N VAL A 361 19.87 -0.53 -2.40
CA VAL A 361 19.01 -0.53 -3.59
C VAL A 361 19.39 0.67 -4.44
N ASP A 362 19.83 0.42 -5.68
CA ASP A 362 20.07 1.51 -6.62
C ASP A 362 18.75 2.24 -6.93
N PRO A 363 18.68 3.57 -6.73
CA PRO A 363 17.44 4.31 -6.90
C PRO A 363 17.05 4.53 -8.36
N VAL A 364 17.85 4.13 -9.35
CA VAL A 364 17.53 4.26 -10.77
C VAL A 364 17.03 2.94 -11.32
N ASP A 365 17.77 1.85 -11.08
CA ASP A 365 17.51 0.55 -11.69
C ASP A 365 17.15 -0.56 -10.71
N GLY A 366 17.22 -0.32 -9.39
CA GLY A 366 16.85 -1.29 -8.36
C GLY A 366 17.88 -2.41 -8.18
N GLU A 367 19.07 -2.30 -8.77
CA GLU A 367 20.10 -3.30 -8.55
C GLU A 367 20.55 -3.33 -7.10
N LEU A 368 20.83 -4.53 -6.61
CA LEU A 368 21.19 -4.78 -5.22
C LEU A 368 22.71 -4.87 -5.07
N THR A 369 23.28 -4.05 -4.18
CA THR A 369 24.67 -4.18 -3.75
C THR A 369 24.73 -4.55 -2.28
N GLU A 370 25.32 -5.71 -1.97
CA GLU A 370 25.49 -6.19 -0.60
C GLU A 370 26.35 -5.22 0.21
N LEU A 371 25.85 -4.86 1.39
CA LEU A 371 26.48 -3.92 2.31
C LEU A 371 27.17 -4.65 3.46
N ALA A 372 26.44 -5.54 4.12
CA ALA A 372 26.88 -6.26 5.29
C ALA A 372 26.04 -7.51 5.53
N ASP A 373 26.65 -8.51 6.15
CA ASP A 373 25.97 -9.66 6.71
C ASP A 373 26.11 -9.63 8.24
N THR A 374 25.01 -9.31 8.93
CA THR A 374 25.01 -9.02 10.37
C THR A 374 24.62 -10.26 11.14
N ALA A 375 25.44 -10.62 12.14
CA ALA A 375 25.16 -11.76 13.01
C ALA A 375 23.84 -11.56 13.76
N ALA A 376 22.97 -12.56 13.69
CA ALA A 376 21.72 -12.63 14.42
C ALA A 376 21.70 -13.89 15.31
N SER A 377 20.58 -14.60 15.34
CA SER A 377 20.44 -15.89 16.00
C SER A 377 20.01 -16.95 15.00
N ALA A 378 20.45 -18.19 15.24
CA ALA A 378 19.95 -19.34 14.48
C ALA A 378 18.41 -19.36 14.53
N GLY A 379 17.77 -19.57 13.38
CA GLY A 379 16.31 -19.63 13.33
C GLY A 379 15.60 -18.28 13.29
N VAL A 380 16.28 -17.19 12.93
CA VAL A 380 15.63 -15.91 12.61
C VAL A 380 14.66 -16.11 11.44
N THR A 381 13.37 -15.87 11.65
CA THR A 381 12.31 -16.17 10.66
C THR A 381 11.62 -14.93 10.13
N THR A 382 11.55 -13.88 10.94
CA THR A 382 10.82 -12.65 10.65
C THR A 382 11.66 -11.44 11.04
N LEU A 383 11.47 -10.34 10.31
CA LEU A 383 12.03 -9.05 10.65
C LEU A 383 11.07 -7.92 10.26
N THR A 384 11.16 -6.79 10.94
CA THR A 384 10.42 -5.57 10.62
C THR A 384 11.30 -4.35 10.88
N VAL A 385 11.27 -3.39 9.97
CA VAL A 385 11.94 -2.09 10.13
C VAL A 385 10.95 -1.13 10.78
N SER A 386 11.39 -0.38 11.78
CA SER A 386 10.54 0.63 12.40
C SER A 386 10.21 1.72 11.38
N PRO A 387 8.96 2.22 11.33
CA PRO A 387 8.54 3.21 10.32
C PRO A 387 9.35 4.51 10.27
N ASN A 388 10.02 4.90 11.36
CA ASN A 388 10.97 6.02 11.38
C ASN A 388 12.34 5.70 10.75
N GLY A 389 12.65 4.42 10.49
CA GLY A 389 13.90 3.97 9.89
C GLY A 389 15.07 3.81 10.85
N ASP A 390 14.85 4.02 12.16
CA ASP A 390 15.93 4.01 13.16
C ASP A 390 16.34 2.60 13.61
N TRP A 391 15.40 1.64 13.57
CA TRP A 391 15.59 0.31 14.15
C TRP A 391 15.10 -0.81 13.23
N LEU A 392 15.75 -1.97 13.36
CA LEU A 392 15.28 -3.23 12.82
C LEU A 392 15.06 -4.22 13.98
N PHE A 393 13.89 -4.84 14.01
CA PHE A 393 13.53 -5.89 14.95
C PHE A 393 13.47 -7.23 14.22
N ALA A 394 14.13 -8.26 14.74
CA ALA A 394 14.13 -9.60 14.16
C ALA A 394 13.85 -10.66 15.22
N ALA A 395 12.94 -11.60 14.96
CA ALA A 395 12.61 -12.65 15.92
C ALA A 395 13.11 -14.02 15.46
N SER A 396 13.70 -14.77 16.40
CA SER A 396 14.06 -16.16 16.21
C SER A 396 13.00 -17.10 16.75
N ALA A 397 12.43 -17.90 15.85
CA ALA A 397 11.47 -18.94 16.19
C ALA A 397 12.10 -20.11 16.94
N THR A 398 13.42 -20.29 16.83
CA THR A 398 14.14 -21.41 17.46
C THR A 398 14.54 -21.07 18.89
N THR A 399 15.00 -19.84 19.14
CA THR A 399 15.44 -19.41 20.48
C THR A 399 14.37 -18.68 21.26
N GLY A 400 13.27 -18.25 20.63
CA GLY A 400 12.21 -17.48 21.30
C GLY A 400 12.69 -16.09 21.73
N THR A 401 13.55 -15.47 20.91
CA THR A 401 14.19 -14.19 21.24
C THR A 401 13.92 -13.14 20.17
N LEU A 402 13.70 -11.92 20.62
CA LEU A 402 13.67 -10.72 19.81
C LEU A 402 15.07 -10.08 19.80
N HIS A 403 15.55 -9.72 18.62
CA HIS A 403 16.80 -9.04 18.40
C HIS A 403 16.54 -7.64 17.87
N GLY A 404 17.29 -6.68 18.37
CA GLY A 404 17.20 -5.28 17.95
C GLY A 404 18.52 -4.81 17.36
N TYR A 405 18.41 -4.02 16.31
CA TYR A 405 19.54 -3.37 15.65
C TYR A 405 19.21 -1.91 15.41
N SER A 406 20.17 -1.02 15.62
CA SER A 406 20.12 0.34 15.09
C SER A 406 20.51 0.31 13.62
N ILE A 407 19.84 1.13 12.82
CA ILE A 407 20.14 1.32 11.41
C ILE A 407 20.97 2.59 11.25
N ASP A 408 22.14 2.49 10.62
CA ASP A 408 22.89 3.69 10.23
C ASP A 408 22.14 4.44 9.12
N ALA A 409 21.71 5.68 9.39
CA ALA A 409 20.86 6.45 8.48
C ALA A 409 21.48 6.77 7.12
N ASN A 410 22.82 6.70 6.98
CA ASN A 410 23.50 7.02 5.72
C ASN A 410 23.80 5.77 4.89
N THR A 411 24.06 4.65 5.56
CA THR A 411 24.59 3.44 4.93
C THR A 411 23.63 2.26 4.99
N GLY A 412 22.61 2.29 5.85
CA GLY A 412 21.68 1.18 6.07
C GLY A 412 22.28 -0.01 6.84
N VAL A 413 23.54 0.08 7.27
CA VAL A 413 24.23 -1.01 7.98
C VAL A 413 23.69 -1.16 9.40
N LEU A 414 23.52 -2.41 9.84
CA LEU A 414 22.97 -2.75 11.15
C LEU A 414 24.05 -2.79 12.23
N SER A 415 23.73 -2.28 13.41
CA SER A 415 24.51 -2.46 14.64
C SER A 415 23.64 -3.02 15.75
N THR A 416 24.06 -4.10 16.40
CA THR A 416 23.28 -4.75 17.46
C THR A 416 23.06 -3.82 18.65
N LEU A 417 21.81 -3.70 19.09
CA LEU A 417 21.43 -2.91 20.26
C LEU A 417 21.82 -3.62 21.57
N ALA A 418 22.17 -2.84 22.60
CA ALA A 418 22.73 -3.35 23.84
C ALA A 418 21.79 -4.28 24.62
N TRP A 419 20.47 -4.07 24.52
CA TRP A 419 19.46 -4.92 25.16
C TRP A 419 19.24 -6.25 24.44
N SER A 420 19.77 -6.43 23.22
CA SER A 420 19.59 -7.65 22.44
C SER A 420 20.46 -8.81 22.97
N PRO A 421 19.92 -10.04 23.10
CA PRO A 421 18.55 -10.45 22.82
C PRO A 421 17.57 -10.17 23.97
N PHE A 422 16.33 -9.85 23.60
CA PHE A 422 15.18 -9.78 24.50
C PHE A 422 14.39 -11.10 24.45
N ALA A 423 14.00 -11.63 25.61
CA ALA A 423 13.26 -12.89 25.68
C ALA A 423 11.77 -12.67 25.40
N LEU A 424 11.22 -13.36 24.40
CA LEU A 424 9.77 -13.39 24.16
C LEU A 424 9.11 -14.37 25.12
N GLN A 425 7.87 -14.08 25.51
CA GLN A 425 7.15 -14.92 26.48
C GLN A 425 6.63 -16.20 25.82
N ASN A 426 6.22 -16.11 24.56
CA ASN A 426 5.65 -17.18 23.75
C ASN A 426 6.53 -17.42 22.52
N SER A 427 7.13 -18.63 22.43
CA SER A 427 8.10 -18.96 21.39
C SER A 427 7.51 -19.86 20.28
N GLY A 428 7.83 -19.59 19.02
CA GLY A 428 7.26 -20.29 17.86
C GLY A 428 7.59 -19.54 16.57
N SER A 429 6.98 -19.87 15.43
CA SER A 429 7.09 -18.97 14.28
C SER A 429 6.40 -17.66 14.63
N VAL A 430 7.17 -16.56 14.58
CA VAL A 430 6.74 -15.25 15.07
C VAL A 430 6.34 -14.35 13.89
N SER A 431 5.34 -13.50 14.09
CA SER A 431 5.01 -12.36 13.23
C SER A 431 5.15 -11.07 14.05
N LEU A 432 5.78 -10.05 13.44
CA LEU A 432 6.07 -8.75 14.07
C LEU A 432 5.37 -7.63 13.30
N SER A 433 4.80 -6.66 14.00
CA SER A 433 4.34 -5.42 13.37
C SER A 433 4.47 -4.23 14.31
N CYS A 434 4.97 -3.12 13.77
CA CYS A 434 5.20 -1.89 14.49
C CYS A 434 4.16 -0.85 14.12
N THR A 435 3.77 0.00 15.09
CA THR A 435 2.88 1.13 14.80
C THR A 435 3.56 2.15 13.89
N PRO A 436 2.83 2.87 13.01
CA PRO A 436 3.38 3.89 12.10
C PRO A 436 4.19 4.99 12.79
N ASN A 437 3.87 5.28 14.05
CA ASN A 437 4.65 6.23 14.83
C ASN A 437 5.97 5.63 15.33
N SER A 438 6.21 4.31 15.30
CA SER A 438 7.33 3.56 15.89
C SER A 438 7.33 3.48 17.42
N SER A 439 6.17 3.61 18.07
CA SER A 439 6.05 3.63 19.54
C SER A 439 5.70 2.27 20.15
N PHE A 440 5.10 1.36 19.37
CA PHE A 440 4.66 0.05 19.87
C PHE A 440 5.04 -1.05 18.89
N LEU A 441 5.34 -2.23 19.44
CA LEU A 441 5.62 -3.47 18.71
C LEU A 441 4.66 -4.56 19.18
N TYR A 442 4.00 -5.19 18.23
CA TYR A 442 3.10 -6.32 18.45
C TYR A 442 3.75 -7.60 17.95
N VAL A 443 3.60 -8.66 18.73
CA VAL A 443 4.20 -9.97 18.47
C VAL A 443 3.13 -11.05 18.56
N GLY A 444 3.02 -11.86 17.52
CA GLY A 444 2.13 -13.02 17.46
C GLY A 444 2.91 -14.29 17.18
N SER A 445 2.38 -15.43 17.60
CA SER A 445 3.04 -16.74 17.46
C SER A 445 2.12 -17.77 16.83
N SER A 446 2.65 -18.56 15.89
CA SER A 446 1.93 -19.70 15.29
C SER A 446 1.73 -20.87 16.26
N SER A 447 2.33 -20.79 17.46
CA SER A 447 2.27 -21.82 18.49
C SER A 447 1.40 -21.43 19.68
N PHE A 448 1.03 -20.15 19.80
CA PHE A 448 0.33 -19.59 20.95
C PHE A 448 -0.74 -18.58 20.53
N PRO A 449 -1.93 -18.59 21.16
CA PRO A 449 -3.00 -17.65 20.86
C PRO A 449 -2.79 -16.25 21.48
N GLU A 450 -1.89 -16.11 22.46
CA GLU A 450 -1.65 -14.84 23.13
C GLU A 450 -0.75 -13.90 22.30
N LEU A 451 -1.21 -12.65 22.15
CA LEU A 451 -0.43 -11.55 21.58
C LEU A 451 0.45 -10.93 22.68
N GLU A 452 1.70 -10.64 22.35
CA GLU A 452 2.60 -9.87 23.20
C GLU A 452 2.68 -8.43 22.70
N LEU A 453 2.60 -7.48 23.63
CA LEU A 453 2.53 -6.04 23.37
C LEU A 453 3.71 -5.37 24.04
N TYR A 454 4.44 -4.56 23.28
CA TYR A 454 5.61 -3.85 23.78
C TYR A 454 5.51 -2.36 23.46
N SER A 455 5.75 -1.49 24.44
CA SER A 455 6.12 -0.11 24.16
C SER A 455 7.60 -0.06 23.83
N LEU A 456 7.99 0.73 22.85
CA LEU A 456 9.37 0.90 22.43
C LEU A 456 9.95 2.18 23.03
N ASP A 457 11.13 2.09 23.63
CA ASP A 457 11.87 3.29 24.03
C ASP A 457 12.20 4.13 22.79
N VAL A 458 12.02 5.44 22.93
CA VAL A 458 12.16 6.39 21.82
C VAL A 458 13.61 6.56 21.35
N ASN A 459 14.62 6.14 22.13
CA ASN A 459 16.03 6.36 21.81
C ASN A 459 16.69 5.13 21.22
N ASP A 460 16.44 3.96 21.81
CA ASP A 460 17.13 2.72 21.48
C ASP A 460 16.19 1.57 21.13
N GLY A 461 14.88 1.85 21.01
CA GLY A 461 13.88 0.85 20.67
C GLY A 461 13.75 -0.26 21.72
N GLU A 462 14.27 -0.10 22.94
CA GLU A 462 14.20 -1.14 23.96
C GLU A 462 12.73 -1.48 24.27
N PRO A 463 12.32 -2.75 24.11
CA PRO A 463 10.94 -3.14 24.34
C PRO A 463 10.65 -3.26 25.84
N THR A 464 9.60 -2.58 26.28
CA THR A 464 9.01 -2.76 27.62
C THR A 464 7.67 -3.47 27.48
N ALA A 465 7.54 -4.63 28.12
CA ALA A 465 6.32 -5.42 28.07
C ALA A 465 5.14 -4.64 28.68
N LEU A 466 4.06 -4.55 27.92
CA LEU A 466 2.79 -4.01 28.39
C LEU A 466 1.95 -5.15 28.98
N ALA A 467 0.93 -4.79 29.78
CA ALA A 467 -0.01 -5.77 30.29
C ALA A 467 -0.67 -6.51 29.09
N PRO A 468 -0.62 -7.86 29.05
CA PRO A 468 -1.18 -8.61 27.93
C PRO A 468 -2.70 -8.47 27.95
N ALA A 469 -3.28 -8.27 26.77
CA ALA A 469 -4.72 -8.39 26.62
C ALA A 469 -5.08 -9.88 26.53
N THR A 470 -5.82 -10.39 27.52
CA THR A 470 -6.34 -11.76 27.46
C THR A 470 -7.59 -11.79 26.60
N PHE A 471 -7.44 -12.31 25.38
CA PHE A 471 -8.53 -12.51 24.44
C PHE A 471 -9.05 -13.94 24.56
N THR A 472 -10.30 -14.14 24.97
CA THR A 472 -10.85 -15.50 25.06
C THR A 472 -11.29 -15.98 23.68
N GLY A 473 -10.74 -17.11 23.25
CA GLY A 473 -11.16 -17.80 22.03
C GLY A 473 -10.42 -17.37 20.76
N LEU A 474 -9.22 -16.76 20.86
CA LEU A 474 -8.29 -16.72 19.73
C LEU A 474 -7.61 -18.09 19.56
N ASP A 475 -7.32 -18.47 18.32
CA ASP A 475 -6.39 -19.56 18.01
C ASP A 475 -4.98 -18.98 17.81
N ASN A 476 -4.00 -19.80 17.47
CA ASN A 476 -2.64 -19.38 17.23
C ASN A 476 -2.56 -18.34 16.11
N VAL A 477 -1.64 -17.38 16.25
CA VAL A 477 -1.50 -16.26 15.31
C VAL A 477 -0.59 -16.66 14.15
N ALA A 478 -1.13 -16.64 12.93
CA ALA A 478 -0.37 -16.92 11.72
C ALA A 478 0.38 -15.67 11.22
N HIS A 479 -0.31 -14.53 11.18
CA HIS A 479 0.25 -13.26 10.74
C HIS A 479 -0.47 -12.10 11.44
N LEU A 480 0.23 -10.99 11.65
CA LEU A 480 -0.37 -9.75 12.13
C LEU A 480 0.19 -8.53 11.40
N ALA A 481 -0.63 -7.49 11.30
CA ALA A 481 -0.21 -6.23 10.71
C ALA A 481 -1.00 -5.06 11.31
N VAL A 482 -0.30 -4.00 11.70
CA VAL A 482 -0.91 -2.73 12.10
C VAL A 482 -1.34 -1.97 10.85
N GLU A 483 -2.56 -1.42 10.85
CA GLU A 483 -3.02 -0.62 9.73
C GLU A 483 -2.18 0.66 9.55
N PRO A 484 -2.10 1.25 8.35
CA PRO A 484 -1.26 2.41 8.09
C PRO A 484 -1.53 3.67 8.94
N ARG A 485 -2.74 3.82 9.51
CA ARG A 485 -3.08 4.92 10.43
C ARG A 485 -2.68 4.64 11.89
N GLY A 486 -2.38 3.38 12.20
CA GLY A 486 -1.98 2.95 13.53
C GLY A 486 -3.12 2.86 14.54
N THR A 487 -4.39 2.91 14.11
CA THR A 487 -5.53 2.80 15.04
C THR A 487 -5.96 1.37 15.28
N GLN A 488 -5.52 0.40 14.46
CA GLN A 488 -5.98 -0.99 14.52
C GLN A 488 -4.87 -2.01 14.21
N LEU A 489 -5.00 -3.20 14.80
CA LEU A 489 -4.18 -4.38 14.56
C LEU A 489 -5.03 -5.47 13.94
N TYR A 490 -4.63 -5.95 12.77
CA TYR A 490 -5.25 -7.09 12.09
C TYR A 490 -4.49 -8.35 12.46
N VAL A 491 -5.23 -9.42 12.76
CA VAL A 491 -4.67 -10.67 13.28
C VAL A 491 -5.28 -11.84 12.53
N ALA A 492 -4.48 -12.50 11.71
CA ALA A 492 -4.82 -13.73 11.03
C ALA A 492 -4.51 -14.93 11.92
N LEU A 493 -5.50 -15.80 12.12
CA LEU A 493 -5.45 -16.95 13.01
C LEU A 493 -5.31 -18.25 12.22
N ALA A 494 -4.68 -19.25 12.84
CA ALA A 494 -4.37 -20.54 12.24
C ALA A 494 -5.62 -21.38 11.91
N ASP A 495 -6.76 -21.11 12.54
CA ASP A 495 -8.06 -21.71 12.23
C ASP A 495 -8.81 -21.04 11.07
N GLY A 496 -8.20 -20.04 10.43
CA GLY A 496 -8.78 -19.35 9.28
C GLY A 496 -9.58 -18.11 9.60
N ARG A 497 -9.59 -17.69 10.87
CA ARG A 497 -10.25 -16.45 11.27
C ARG A 497 -9.31 -15.26 11.09
N LEU A 498 -9.85 -14.16 10.57
CA LEU A 498 -9.22 -12.84 10.64
C LEU A 498 -9.98 -12.00 11.66
N THR A 499 -9.27 -11.33 12.56
CA THR A 499 -9.86 -10.43 13.56
C THR A 499 -9.16 -9.08 13.58
N VAL A 500 -9.88 -8.04 14.00
CA VAL A 500 -9.39 -6.65 14.07
C VAL A 500 -9.50 -6.16 15.50
N LEU A 501 -8.42 -5.62 16.02
CA LEU A 501 -8.30 -5.10 17.38
C LEU A 501 -8.01 -3.61 17.33
N ASP A 502 -8.68 -2.81 18.15
CA ASP A 502 -8.40 -1.38 18.26
C ASP A 502 -7.12 -1.16 19.08
N ILE A 503 -6.28 -0.24 18.61
CA ILE A 503 -5.07 0.21 19.30
C ILE A 503 -5.40 1.51 20.02
N ALA A 504 -5.41 1.46 21.35
CA ALA A 504 -5.52 2.66 22.17
C ALA A 504 -4.23 3.49 22.10
N GLY A 505 -4.31 4.79 22.41
CA GLY A 505 -3.14 5.69 22.36
C GLY A 505 -1.96 5.30 23.27
N ASN A 506 -2.18 4.40 24.24
CA ASN A 506 -1.14 3.82 25.10
C ASN A 506 -0.65 2.45 24.62
N GLY A 507 -1.01 2.03 23.39
CA GLY A 507 -0.62 0.76 22.78
C GLY A 507 -1.41 -0.46 23.25
N GLN A 508 -2.32 -0.31 24.23
CA GLN A 508 -3.20 -1.40 24.66
C GLN A 508 -4.21 -1.75 23.58
N LEU A 509 -4.55 -3.04 23.49
CA LEU A 509 -5.50 -3.55 22.51
C LEU A 509 -6.91 -3.66 23.12
N GLY A 510 -7.91 -3.18 22.39
CA GLY A 510 -9.33 -3.36 22.67
C GLY A 510 -10.01 -4.18 21.58
N TYR A 511 -11.16 -4.80 21.89
CA TYR A 511 -11.99 -5.39 20.84
C TYR A 511 -12.70 -4.28 20.07
N ALA A 512 -12.39 -4.17 18.78
CA ALA A 512 -13.41 -3.78 17.81
C ALA A 512 -14.36 -4.98 17.65
N SER A 513 -15.60 -4.68 17.31
CA SER A 513 -16.75 -5.58 17.14
C SER A 513 -16.45 -6.96 16.51
N VAL A 514 -17.26 -7.95 16.88
CA VAL A 514 -17.17 -9.39 16.52
C VAL A 514 -17.26 -9.62 15.00
N GLY A 515 -16.14 -9.42 14.28
CA GLY A 515 -15.99 -9.74 12.86
C GLY A 515 -15.15 -11.00 12.66
N VAL A 516 -15.61 -12.15 13.18
CA VAL A 516 -15.00 -13.45 12.86
C VAL A 516 -15.51 -13.89 11.49
N HIS A 517 -14.66 -13.82 10.46
CA HIS A 517 -14.97 -14.52 9.20
C HIS A 517 -14.29 -15.89 9.19
N LEU A 518 -15.11 -16.94 9.09
CA LEU A 518 -14.70 -18.33 9.06
C LEU A 518 -14.41 -18.72 7.61
N LEU A 519 -13.17 -18.58 7.17
CA LEU A 519 -12.74 -19.27 5.94
C LEU A 519 -12.58 -20.79 6.19
N GLY A 520 -12.54 -21.22 7.46
CA GLY A 520 -12.45 -22.64 7.85
C GLY A 520 -11.10 -23.30 7.56
N HIS A 521 -10.11 -22.51 7.15
CA HIS A 521 -8.84 -22.94 6.58
C HIS A 521 -7.70 -21.96 6.93
N ALA A 522 -6.49 -22.47 7.20
CA ALA A 522 -5.37 -21.65 7.70
C ALA A 522 -4.95 -20.51 6.75
N LEU A 523 -4.82 -19.30 7.29
CA LEU A 523 -4.33 -18.12 6.56
C LEU A 523 -2.81 -18.07 6.57
N ALA A 524 -2.19 -17.69 5.45
CA ALA A 524 -0.73 -17.60 5.35
C ALA A 524 -0.21 -16.17 5.49
N ASP A 525 -0.90 -15.19 4.90
CA ASP A 525 -0.43 -13.80 4.78
C ASP A 525 -1.63 -12.91 4.43
N PHE A 526 -1.52 -11.61 4.69
CA PHE A 526 -2.47 -10.63 4.20
C PHE A 526 -1.78 -9.28 4.01
N ASP A 527 -2.35 -8.43 3.17
CA ASP A 527 -1.88 -7.06 3.02
C ASP A 527 -3.07 -6.11 2.82
N PHE A 528 -2.87 -4.85 3.24
CA PHE A 528 -3.90 -3.83 3.23
C PHE A 528 -4.16 -3.35 1.82
N LEU A 529 -5.44 -3.25 1.44
CA LEU A 529 -5.83 -2.47 0.29
C LEU A 529 -5.56 -1.01 0.61
N ARG A 530 -4.59 -0.45 -0.11
CA ARG A 530 -4.28 0.97 -0.03
C ARG A 530 -5.28 1.75 -0.86
N GLY A 531 -5.28 3.07 -0.67
CA GLY A 531 -5.92 4.00 -1.59
C GLY A 531 -5.62 3.59 -3.03
N HIS A 532 -6.54 2.95 -3.74
CA HIS A 532 -6.55 2.90 -5.19
C HIS A 532 -6.64 4.34 -5.63
N VAL A 533 -5.49 4.85 -5.99
CA VAL A 533 -5.38 6.11 -6.69
C VAL A 533 -5.50 5.67 -8.14
N PRO A 534 -6.58 6.04 -8.86
CA PRO A 534 -6.67 5.77 -10.28
C PRO A 534 -5.37 6.21 -10.91
N PHE A 535 -4.76 5.27 -11.63
CA PHE A 535 -3.48 5.39 -12.30
C PHE A 535 -3.09 6.84 -12.58
N ARG A 536 -2.41 7.42 -11.62
CA ARG A 536 -1.73 8.69 -11.75
C ARG A 536 -0.56 8.68 -10.77
N GLN A 537 0.39 7.77 -11.01
CA GLN A 537 1.63 7.56 -10.25
C GLN A 537 2.54 8.79 -10.05
N HIS A 538 2.05 9.94 -10.46
CA HIS A 538 2.75 11.19 -10.47
C HIS A 538 1.93 12.26 -9.80
N THR A 539 0.70 12.01 -9.35
CA THR A 539 -0.15 13.03 -8.74
C THR A 539 0.22 13.19 -7.28
N GLU A 540 1.09 14.15 -7.05
CA GLU A 540 1.40 14.71 -5.74
C GLU A 540 0.40 15.84 -5.44
N HIS A 541 0.27 16.20 -4.18
CA HIS A 541 -0.58 17.32 -3.77
C HIS A 541 0.30 18.51 -3.37
N LEU A 542 0.05 19.65 -4.00
CA LEU A 542 0.66 20.92 -3.64
C LEU A 542 -0.33 21.69 -2.77
N TYR A 543 0.07 21.98 -1.54
CA TYR A 543 -0.71 22.79 -0.61
C TYR A 543 -0.16 24.21 -0.59
N ALA A 544 -1.04 25.21 -0.62
CA ALA A 544 -0.64 26.61 -0.65
C ALA A 544 -1.51 27.45 0.27
N THR A 545 -0.91 28.30 1.11
CA THR A 545 -1.65 29.16 2.04
C THR A 545 -1.87 30.55 1.45
N SER A 546 -3.01 31.14 1.75
CA SER A 546 -3.36 32.48 1.30
C SER A 546 -3.75 33.40 2.46
N ILE A 547 -3.19 34.62 2.46
CA ILE A 547 -3.54 35.66 3.44
C ILE A 547 -4.73 36.51 3.02
N ALA A 548 -5.18 36.42 1.76
CA ALA A 548 -6.29 37.26 1.32
C ALA A 548 -7.66 36.70 1.77
N ASP A 549 -7.73 35.39 2.02
CA ASP A 549 -8.93 34.67 2.44
C ASP A 549 -8.70 33.69 3.60
N ASP A 550 -7.50 33.71 4.19
CA ASP A 550 -7.09 32.86 5.32
C ASP A 550 -7.22 31.33 5.06
N GLY A 551 -7.19 30.94 3.79
CA GLY A 551 -7.44 29.58 3.33
C GLY A 551 -6.18 28.78 2.97
N VAL A 552 -6.36 27.46 2.83
CA VAL A 552 -5.39 26.55 2.20
C VAL A 552 -5.96 26.06 0.88
N TYR A 553 -5.23 26.33 -0.18
CA TYR A 553 -5.46 25.80 -1.51
C TYR A 553 -4.74 24.47 -1.69
N GLU A 554 -5.32 23.62 -2.52
CA GLU A 554 -4.83 22.30 -2.81
C GLU A 554 -4.86 22.08 -4.32
N TYR A 555 -3.77 21.58 -4.88
CA TYR A 555 -3.63 21.32 -6.31
C TYR A 555 -3.11 19.90 -6.52
N GLU A 556 -3.64 19.24 -7.55
CA GLU A 556 -3.06 18.00 -8.07
C GLU A 556 -1.89 18.34 -9.00
N TYR A 557 -0.71 17.78 -8.73
CA TYR A 557 0.49 17.94 -9.53
C TYR A 557 0.95 16.61 -10.09
N ASP A 558 0.94 16.46 -11.42
CA ASP A 558 1.52 15.32 -12.12
C ASP A 558 3.03 15.53 -12.36
N SER A 559 3.85 14.88 -11.56
CA SER A 559 5.32 14.87 -11.61
C SER A 559 5.92 14.28 -12.89
N ASN A 560 5.17 13.55 -13.72
CA ASN A 560 5.66 13.09 -15.03
C ASN A 560 5.47 14.15 -16.10
N THR A 561 4.28 14.71 -16.19
CA THR A 561 3.93 15.64 -17.28
C THR A 561 4.24 17.10 -16.94
N GLY A 562 4.31 17.42 -15.65
CA GLY A 562 4.41 18.78 -15.15
C GLY A 562 3.06 19.47 -15.12
N THR A 563 1.98 18.70 -15.25
CA THR A 563 0.61 19.22 -15.25
C THR A 563 0.20 19.55 -13.83
N LEU A 564 -0.35 20.74 -13.65
CA LEU A 564 -0.92 21.20 -12.38
C LEU A 564 -2.40 21.42 -12.61
N THR A 565 -3.24 20.84 -11.76
CA THR A 565 -4.70 20.84 -11.89
C THR A 565 -5.31 21.45 -10.63
N ASP A 566 -6.25 22.38 -10.84
CA ASP A 566 -7.03 22.98 -9.76
C ASP A 566 -8.14 22.05 -9.29
N LEU A 567 -8.37 22.02 -7.98
CA LEU A 567 -9.37 21.15 -7.35
C LEU A 567 -10.63 21.94 -6.96
N PRO A 568 -11.84 21.42 -7.23
CA PRO A 568 -13.09 22.17 -7.12
C PRO A 568 -13.52 22.52 -5.69
N PHE A 569 -12.85 21.99 -4.66
CA PHE A 569 -13.22 22.16 -3.25
C PHE A 569 -12.26 23.05 -2.44
N THR A 570 -11.42 23.83 -3.11
CA THR A 570 -10.46 24.75 -2.50
C THR A 570 -10.92 26.21 -2.61
N PRO A 571 -10.57 27.11 -1.68
CA PRO A 571 -9.73 26.88 -0.49
C PRO A 571 -10.49 26.26 0.70
N TYR A 572 -9.75 25.52 1.52
CA TYR A 572 -10.23 25.01 2.81
C TYR A 572 -10.06 26.07 3.90
N ALA A 573 -11.11 26.28 4.70
CA ALA A 573 -11.08 27.19 5.82
C ALA A 573 -10.17 26.65 6.94
N THR A 574 -9.20 27.46 7.36
CA THR A 574 -8.25 27.08 8.42
C THR A 574 -8.75 27.41 9.83
N GLY A 575 -9.72 28.33 9.94
CA GLY A 575 -10.21 28.86 11.21
C GLY A 575 -9.24 29.85 11.90
N GLY A 576 -8.03 30.02 11.36
CA GLY A 576 -7.04 31.01 11.77
C GLY A 576 -7.06 32.26 10.89
N THR A 577 -6.13 33.18 11.14
CA THR A 577 -5.93 34.39 10.31
C THR A 577 -4.45 34.58 10.01
N ASP A 578 -4.14 35.15 8.85
CA ASP A 578 -2.78 35.47 8.42
C ASP A 578 -1.87 34.21 8.36
N PRO A 579 -2.21 33.19 7.56
CA PRO A 579 -1.44 31.96 7.48
C PRO A 579 -0.02 32.21 6.95
N GLN A 580 0.98 31.69 7.67
CA GLN A 580 2.41 31.96 7.46
C GLN A 580 3.15 30.79 6.81
N THR A 581 2.90 29.57 7.29
CA THR A 581 3.54 28.35 6.78
C THR A 581 2.53 27.23 6.70
N VAL A 582 2.73 26.36 5.71
CA VAL A 582 2.14 25.03 5.63
C VAL A 582 3.25 24.01 5.84
N SER A 583 2.93 22.93 6.57
CA SER A 583 3.82 21.83 6.95
C SER A 583 3.11 20.49 6.73
N VAL A 584 3.56 19.68 5.78
CA VAL A 584 3.04 18.33 5.49
C VAL A 584 3.74 17.33 6.40
N HIS A 585 2.98 16.47 7.08
CA HIS A 585 3.55 15.47 7.97
C HIS A 585 4.31 14.39 7.17
N PRO A 586 5.55 14.02 7.57
CA PRO A 586 6.43 13.19 6.74
C PRO A 586 5.92 11.76 6.52
N PHE A 587 5.15 11.20 7.47
CA PHE A 587 4.72 9.79 7.45
C PHE A 587 3.21 9.53 7.49
N ALA A 588 2.41 10.56 7.77
CA ALA A 588 1.01 10.39 8.15
C ALA A 588 0.16 11.41 7.42
N GLU A 589 -1.13 11.14 7.37
CA GLU A 589 -2.10 11.85 6.53
C GLU A 589 -2.54 13.18 7.18
N TRP A 590 -1.59 14.11 7.38
CA TRP A 590 -1.84 15.38 8.08
C TRP A 590 -1.10 16.57 7.45
N VAL A 591 -1.79 17.71 7.40
CA VAL A 591 -1.25 19.02 7.01
C VAL A 591 -1.47 20.00 8.15
N LEU A 592 -0.40 20.70 8.53
CA LEU A 592 -0.40 21.69 9.60
C LEU A 592 -0.22 23.08 8.99
N VAL A 593 -1.00 24.05 9.45
CA VAL A 593 -0.93 25.44 8.99
C VAL A 593 -0.70 26.33 10.19
N THR A 594 0.33 27.18 10.10
CA THR A 594 0.67 28.14 11.14
C THR A 594 0.06 29.49 10.84
N HIS A 595 -0.52 30.13 11.86
CA HIS A 595 -1.26 31.38 11.72
C HIS A 595 -0.58 32.52 12.46
N GLY A 596 -0.36 33.65 11.79
CA GLY A 596 0.25 34.85 12.35
C GLY A 596 -0.57 35.40 13.51
N ASN A 597 -1.89 35.57 13.32
CA ASN A 597 -2.91 36.00 14.28
C ASN A 597 -2.62 37.23 15.17
N THR A 598 -3.63 38.12 15.27
CA THR A 598 -3.56 39.33 16.12
C THR A 598 -4.36 39.25 17.43
N SER A 599 -5.46 38.48 17.52
CA SER A 599 -6.11 38.07 18.80
C SER A 599 -7.21 37.01 18.61
N GLY A 600 -7.35 36.07 19.57
CA GLY A 600 -8.47 35.12 19.66
C GLY A 600 -8.51 33.96 18.66
N ALA A 601 -7.71 34.02 17.59
CA ALA A 601 -7.60 33.00 16.56
C ALA A 601 -6.56 31.90 16.91
N PRO A 602 -6.71 30.67 16.36
CA PRO A 602 -5.88 29.52 16.67
C PRO A 602 -4.48 29.61 16.08
N ALA A 603 -3.45 29.28 16.86
CA ALA A 603 -2.05 29.39 16.43
C ALA A 603 -1.68 28.43 15.29
N ILE A 604 -2.24 27.22 15.32
CA ILE A 604 -2.02 26.17 14.32
C ILE A 604 -3.38 25.55 13.98
N SER A 605 -3.65 25.29 12.71
CA SER A 605 -4.72 24.38 12.29
C SER A 605 -4.13 23.07 11.76
N VAL A 606 -4.75 21.95 12.13
CA VAL A 606 -4.32 20.59 11.80
C VAL A 606 -5.41 19.90 11.01
N HIS A 607 -5.12 19.58 9.75
CA HIS A 607 -6.06 19.03 8.79
C HIS A 607 -5.70 17.58 8.47
N ALA A 608 -6.67 16.68 8.61
CA ALA A 608 -6.51 15.30 8.15
C ALA A 608 -6.57 15.24 6.63
N LEU A 609 -5.93 14.25 6.04
CA LEU A 609 -6.07 13.90 4.63
C LEU A 609 -6.90 12.62 4.54
N ASP A 610 -7.83 12.59 3.61
CA ASP A 610 -8.60 11.38 3.34
C ASP A 610 -7.79 10.36 2.53
N SER A 611 -8.42 9.25 2.13
CA SER A 611 -7.76 8.22 1.34
C SER A 611 -7.35 8.65 -0.08
N LEU A 612 -7.71 9.86 -0.50
CA LEU A 612 -7.38 10.46 -1.79
C LEU A 612 -6.47 11.69 -1.66
N GLY A 613 -6.05 12.07 -0.45
CA GLY A 613 -5.20 13.25 -0.26
C GLY A 613 -5.87 14.55 -0.05
N LEU A 614 -7.20 14.54 -0.11
CA LEU A 614 -7.97 15.75 0.00
C LEU A 614 -8.04 16.19 1.45
N LEU A 615 -7.78 17.48 1.65
CA LEU A 615 -7.89 18.10 2.96
C LEU A 615 -9.30 17.92 3.53
N GLN A 616 -9.34 17.55 4.80
CA GLN A 616 -10.55 17.51 5.59
C GLN A 616 -10.63 18.76 6.50
N PRO A 617 -11.82 19.13 7.00
CA PRO A 617 -11.96 20.18 8.01
C PRO A 617 -11.04 19.92 9.20
N GLY A 618 -10.20 20.91 9.52
CA GLY A 618 -9.14 20.77 10.52
C GLY A 618 -9.59 21.08 11.94
N THR A 619 -8.80 20.63 12.90
CA THR A 619 -8.87 21.10 14.28
C THR A 619 -7.92 22.26 14.51
N SER A 620 -8.16 23.04 15.55
CA SER A 620 -7.46 24.28 15.84
C SER A 620 -6.76 24.20 17.19
N VAL A 621 -5.48 24.55 17.24
CA VAL A 621 -4.61 24.34 18.40
C VAL A 621 -3.88 25.63 18.78
N GLY A 622 -3.85 25.91 20.08
CA GLY A 622 -3.07 27.00 20.67
C GLY A 622 -3.66 28.40 20.44
N SER A 623 -3.12 29.38 21.17
CA SER A 623 -3.56 30.79 21.13
C SER A 623 -2.39 31.79 21.07
N LEU A 624 -1.20 31.28 20.74
CA LEU A 624 0.00 32.09 20.49
C LEU A 624 -0.24 33.02 19.29
N ARG A 625 0.41 34.19 19.34
CA ARG A 625 0.26 35.28 18.36
C ARG A 625 1.60 35.63 17.75
N GLN A 626 1.57 36.28 16.59
CA GLN A 626 2.74 36.59 15.78
C GLN A 626 3.63 35.36 15.58
N ASN A 627 2.99 34.22 15.29
CA ASN A 627 3.69 32.99 14.93
C ASN A 627 4.31 33.20 13.56
N VAL A 628 5.53 32.72 13.36
CA VAL A 628 6.26 32.97 12.11
C VAL A 628 6.44 31.69 11.30
N GLY A 629 6.53 30.54 11.95
CA GLY A 629 6.57 29.25 11.26
C GLY A 629 6.71 28.07 12.21
N LEU A 630 6.41 26.90 11.67
CA LEU A 630 6.52 25.60 12.33
C LEU A 630 7.52 24.73 11.56
N ALA A 631 8.34 23.98 12.28
CA ALA A 631 9.14 22.90 11.70
C ALA A 631 8.80 21.58 12.39
N LEU A 632 8.50 20.56 11.58
CA LEU A 632 8.37 19.18 12.04
C LEU A 632 9.76 18.55 12.13
N ASP A 633 9.97 17.71 13.13
CA ASP A 633 11.15 16.87 13.17
C ASP A 633 11.05 15.75 12.12
N PRO A 634 12.19 15.15 11.72
CA PRO A 634 12.20 14.08 10.72
C PRO A 634 11.33 12.90 11.09
N SER A 635 11.11 12.63 12.38
CA SER A 635 10.23 11.55 12.86
C SER A 635 8.73 11.88 12.71
N GLY A 636 8.37 13.15 12.51
CA GLY A 636 7.01 13.66 12.51
C GLY A 636 6.34 13.70 13.89
N ARG A 637 6.99 13.18 14.94
CA ARG A 637 6.40 13.13 16.29
C ARG A 637 6.45 14.47 17.01
N ARG A 638 7.32 15.39 16.59
CA ARG A 638 7.57 16.65 17.29
C ARG A 638 7.47 17.82 16.34
N ALA A 639 6.91 18.92 16.84
CA ALA A 639 6.82 20.17 16.09
C ALA A 639 7.38 21.33 16.91
N TYR A 640 8.08 22.25 16.25
CA TYR A 640 8.72 23.41 16.85
C TYR A 640 8.16 24.69 16.24
N LEU A 641 7.31 25.39 17.01
CA LEU A 641 6.67 26.63 16.59
C LEU A 641 7.47 27.84 17.06
N ALA A 642 7.99 28.64 16.15
CA ALA A 642 8.59 29.93 16.49
C ALA A 642 7.54 31.05 16.49
N SER A 643 7.60 31.93 17.50
CA SER A 643 6.60 32.97 17.72
C SER A 643 7.20 34.20 18.38
N ASN A 644 6.89 35.39 17.85
CA ASN A 644 7.32 36.68 18.40
C ASN A 644 6.39 37.20 19.51
N ASN A 645 5.17 36.64 19.60
CA ASN A 645 4.17 36.80 20.66
C ASN A 645 4.21 38.15 21.42
N SER A 646 4.00 39.23 20.67
CA SER A 646 3.89 40.61 21.14
C SER A 646 5.14 41.12 21.87
N GLY A 647 6.32 40.86 21.30
CA GLY A 647 7.61 41.35 21.82
C GLY A 647 8.22 40.45 22.89
N SER A 648 7.76 39.21 22.99
CA SER A 648 8.41 38.19 23.79
C SER A 648 8.59 36.97 22.87
N PRO A 649 9.74 36.85 22.21
CA PRO A 649 9.99 35.75 21.27
C PRO A 649 10.19 34.44 22.02
N ARG A 650 9.76 33.33 21.41
CA ARG A 650 9.87 31.99 21.97
C ARG A 650 9.75 30.91 20.90
N VAL A 651 10.23 29.72 21.23
CA VAL A 651 9.93 28.49 20.51
C VAL A 651 9.12 27.58 21.40
N VAL A 652 8.00 27.05 20.89
CA VAL A 652 7.15 26.09 21.60
C VAL A 652 7.29 24.72 20.94
N ARG A 653 7.67 23.72 21.74
CA ARG A 653 7.71 22.32 21.33
C ARG A 653 6.35 21.68 21.59
N TYR A 654 5.83 21.03 20.57
CA TYR A 654 4.63 20.21 20.61
C TYR A 654 4.97 18.73 20.41
N ASP A 655 4.17 17.86 21.01
CA ASP A 655 4.06 16.46 20.61
C ASP A 655 2.89 16.29 19.63
N PHE A 656 3.15 15.56 18.56
CA PHE A 656 2.17 15.25 17.54
C PHE A 656 1.77 13.79 17.61
N ASN A 657 0.48 13.55 17.83
CA ASN A 657 -0.11 12.23 17.74
C ASN A 657 -0.55 11.98 16.30
N ALA A 658 0.28 11.28 15.52
CA ALA A 658 0.00 10.96 14.13
C ALA A 658 -1.27 10.12 13.89
N THR A 659 -1.78 9.45 14.94
CA THR A 659 -2.99 8.64 14.86
C THR A 659 -4.26 9.50 14.99
N THR A 660 -4.23 10.52 15.84
CA THR A 660 -5.41 11.37 16.13
C THR A 660 -5.33 12.77 15.53
N GLY A 661 -4.14 13.19 15.06
CA GLY A 661 -3.85 14.56 14.67
C GLY A 661 -3.74 15.53 15.85
N GLN A 662 -3.77 15.03 17.09
CA GLN A 662 -3.67 15.86 18.28
C GLN A 662 -2.27 16.45 18.40
N LEU A 663 -2.19 17.75 18.69
CA LEU A 663 -0.95 18.49 18.87
C LEU A 663 -0.92 19.09 20.29
N ASP A 664 -0.11 18.53 21.17
CA ASP A 664 -0.06 18.91 22.58
C ASP A 664 1.16 19.80 22.88
N PRO A 665 0.98 21.02 23.44
CA PRO A 665 2.11 21.86 23.81
C PRO A 665 2.83 21.29 25.03
N ILE A 666 4.15 21.08 24.92
CA ILE A 666 4.92 20.45 26.01
C ILE A 666 5.87 21.42 26.70
N ALA A 667 6.64 22.18 25.92
CA ALA A 667 7.68 23.04 26.47
C ALA A 667 7.77 24.36 25.70
N THR A 668 8.12 25.43 26.42
CA THR A 668 8.36 26.75 25.84
C THR A 668 9.76 27.21 26.20
N THR A 669 10.54 27.57 25.18
CA THR A 669 11.87 28.15 25.33
C THR A 669 11.79 29.63 24.97
N LEU A 670 12.08 30.50 25.94
CA LEU A 670 12.09 31.95 25.73
C LEU A 670 13.37 32.39 25.04
N LEU A 671 13.24 33.36 24.14
CA LEU A 671 14.36 33.97 23.42
C LEU A 671 14.36 35.48 23.61
N THR A 672 15.41 36.11 23.10
CA THR A 672 15.45 37.54 22.76
C THR A 672 15.34 37.68 21.25
N GLY A 673 15.12 38.91 20.75
CA GLY A 673 15.18 39.16 19.30
C GLY A 673 13.86 39.18 18.54
N THR A 674 13.96 39.02 17.23
CA THR A 674 12.85 38.92 16.26
C THR A 674 13.03 37.67 15.42
N LEU A 675 12.24 36.64 15.72
CA LEU A 675 12.38 35.32 15.14
C LEU A 675 11.73 35.22 13.77
N TRP A 676 12.27 34.31 12.97
CA TRP A 676 11.73 33.85 11.68
C TRP A 676 11.53 32.32 11.69
N PRO A 677 10.93 31.72 10.63
CA PRO A 677 10.65 30.29 10.59
C PRO A 677 11.88 29.44 10.94
N PRO A 678 11.72 28.48 11.86
CA PRO A 678 12.81 27.61 12.26
C PRO A 678 13.05 26.52 11.23
N ALA A 679 14.23 25.90 11.26
CA ALA A 679 14.56 24.71 10.49
C ALA A 679 15.09 23.62 11.43
N VAL A 680 14.59 22.38 11.27
CA VAL A 680 15.10 21.20 11.99
C VAL A 680 16.13 20.51 11.11
N HIS A 681 17.24 20.09 11.70
CA HIS A 681 18.27 19.31 11.01
C HIS A 681 17.74 17.92 10.60
N PRO A 682 18.14 17.33 9.46
CA PRO A 682 17.63 16.03 8.97
C PRO A 682 17.79 14.85 9.94
N THR A 683 18.71 14.92 10.91
CA THR A 683 18.87 13.92 11.98
C THR A 683 17.93 14.12 13.17
N GLY A 684 17.17 15.22 13.22
CA GLY A 684 16.29 15.57 14.33
C GLY A 684 17.01 16.02 15.62
N THR A 685 18.33 16.24 15.58
CA THR A 685 19.13 16.55 16.77
C THR A 685 19.40 18.03 16.97
N MET A 686 19.11 18.89 15.99
CA MET A 686 19.39 20.32 16.04
C MET A 686 18.24 21.15 15.44
N LEU A 687 18.03 22.34 16.00
CA LEU A 687 17.09 23.35 15.50
C LEU A 687 17.84 24.67 15.27
N ALA A 688 17.68 25.26 14.10
CA ALA A 688 18.18 26.60 13.77
C ALA A 688 17.00 27.57 13.70
N VAL A 689 17.11 28.72 14.34
CA VAL A 689 16.08 29.78 14.32
C VAL A 689 16.73 31.10 13.95
N PRO A 690 16.39 31.72 12.81
CA PRO A 690 16.93 33.02 12.47
C PRO A 690 16.39 34.10 13.41
N ASP A 691 17.28 34.98 13.84
CA ASP A 691 16.96 36.18 14.63
C ASP A 691 17.43 37.43 13.89
N SER A 692 16.46 38.21 13.44
CA SER A 692 16.73 39.39 12.62
C SER A 692 16.98 40.67 13.40
N LEU A 693 16.83 40.64 14.74
CA LEU A 693 17.24 41.76 15.57
C LEU A 693 18.76 41.78 15.77
N ASP A 694 19.36 40.59 15.94
CA ASP A 694 20.76 40.41 16.29
C ASP A 694 21.63 39.90 15.11
N ASP A 695 21.03 39.67 13.93
CA ASP A 695 21.67 39.15 12.71
C ASP A 695 22.31 37.74 12.89
N THR A 696 21.69 36.92 13.74
CA THR A 696 22.18 35.59 14.17
C THR A 696 21.26 34.44 13.74
N ILE A 697 21.81 33.22 13.81
CA ILE A 697 21.03 31.99 13.99
C ILE A 697 21.14 31.57 15.46
N GLU A 698 20.00 31.44 16.13
CA GLU A 698 19.88 30.80 17.43
C GLU A 698 19.87 29.29 17.24
N LEU A 699 20.91 28.62 17.74
CA LEU A 699 21.13 27.20 17.51
C LEU A 699 20.86 26.38 18.76
N PHE A 700 19.97 25.40 18.64
CA PHE A 700 19.57 24.52 19.73
C PHE A 700 20.02 23.09 19.47
N THR A 701 20.38 22.38 20.52
CA THR A 701 20.33 20.91 20.53
C THR A 701 18.95 20.46 20.95
N ILE A 702 18.43 19.47 20.25
CA ILE A 702 17.20 18.76 20.57
C ILE A 702 17.55 17.54 21.40
N HIS A 703 16.99 17.42 22.59
CA HIS A 703 17.16 16.22 23.39
C HIS A 703 16.53 15.01 22.68
N PRO A 704 17.25 13.88 22.50
CA PRO A 704 16.78 12.76 21.68
C PRO A 704 15.45 12.17 22.18
N SER A 705 15.26 11.98 23.49
CA SER A 705 14.01 11.40 24.04
C SER A 705 12.86 12.38 24.28
N THR A 706 13.16 13.59 24.73
CA THR A 706 12.13 14.54 25.18
C THR A 706 11.85 15.62 24.15
N GLY A 707 12.65 15.75 23.09
CA GLY A 707 12.55 16.85 22.14
C GLY A 707 12.83 18.23 22.75
N ALA A 708 13.28 18.28 24.01
CA ALA A 708 13.51 19.52 24.73
C ALA A 708 14.66 20.31 24.08
N LEU A 709 14.45 21.61 23.92
CA LEU A 709 15.41 22.51 23.31
C LEU A 709 16.39 23.04 24.35
N THR A 710 17.68 22.88 24.08
CA THR A 710 18.76 23.55 24.83
C THR A 710 19.49 24.50 23.90
N LEU A 711 19.41 25.80 24.18
CA LEU A 711 20.15 26.81 23.42
C LEU A 711 21.65 26.56 23.60
N ARG A 712 22.37 26.37 22.49
CA ARG A 712 23.82 26.15 22.49
C ARG A 712 24.56 27.47 22.32
N THR A 713 24.23 28.17 21.25
CA THR A 713 24.94 29.38 20.85
C THR A 713 24.10 30.19 19.87
N SER A 714 24.46 31.47 19.74
CA SER A 714 23.94 32.41 18.76
C SER A 714 25.07 32.68 17.77
N VAL A 715 24.91 32.28 16.51
CA VAL A 715 25.97 32.38 15.50
C VAL A 715 25.68 33.54 14.57
N SER A 716 26.61 34.49 14.45
CA SER A 716 26.50 35.57 13.46
C SER A 716 26.45 34.98 12.06
N THR A 717 25.50 35.43 11.27
CA THR A 717 25.33 34.97 9.89
C THR A 717 26.28 35.65 8.90
N GLY A 718 26.87 36.79 9.27
CA GLY A 718 27.67 37.64 8.38
C GLY A 718 26.84 38.49 7.39
N GLY A 719 25.52 38.29 7.33
CA GLY A 719 24.56 39.15 6.64
C GLY A 719 23.72 39.96 7.64
N THR A 720 22.73 40.70 7.15
CA THR A 720 21.82 41.49 7.99
C THR A 720 20.35 41.18 7.69
N ASP A 721 19.52 41.16 8.73
CA ASP A 721 18.09 40.81 8.73
C ASP A 721 17.85 39.40 8.14
N PRO A 722 18.37 38.32 8.78
CA PRO A 722 18.15 36.95 8.35
C PRO A 722 16.66 36.56 8.44
N PHE A 723 16.11 36.04 7.33
CA PHE A 723 14.66 35.85 7.17
C PHE A 723 14.23 34.38 6.94
N ARG A 724 15.10 33.56 6.35
CA ARG A 724 14.86 32.13 6.10
C ARG A 724 16.17 31.36 6.23
N CYS A 725 16.12 30.19 6.83
CA CYS A 725 17.21 29.23 6.79
C CYS A 725 16.71 27.84 6.39
N VAL A 726 17.59 27.04 5.80
CA VAL A 726 17.30 25.66 5.38
C VAL A 726 18.56 24.81 5.50
N PHE A 727 18.43 23.63 6.08
CA PHE A 727 19.48 22.61 6.02
C PHE A 727 19.41 21.90 4.68
N ASP A 728 20.56 21.54 4.12
CA ASP A 728 20.58 20.65 2.97
C ASP A 728 20.14 19.23 3.36
N ALA A 729 19.83 18.40 2.37
CA ALA A 729 19.32 17.04 2.61
C ALA A 729 20.31 16.17 3.40
N SER A 730 21.62 16.41 3.27
CA SER A 730 22.63 15.70 4.06
C SER A 730 22.80 16.25 5.48
N GLY A 731 22.26 17.44 5.74
CA GLY A 731 22.41 18.18 7.00
C GLY A 731 23.79 18.84 7.19
N ARG A 732 24.73 18.65 6.26
CA ARG A 732 26.09 19.20 6.36
C ARG A 732 26.14 20.72 6.30
N PHE A 733 25.19 21.36 5.63
CA PHE A 733 25.19 22.79 5.39
C PHE A 733 23.87 23.45 5.81
N LEU A 734 23.97 24.62 6.44
CA LEU A 734 22.85 25.53 6.70
C LEU A 734 22.98 26.76 5.81
N LEU A 735 21.98 26.98 4.95
CA LEU A 735 21.87 28.18 4.12
C LEU A 735 20.97 29.20 4.81
N THR A 736 21.32 30.48 4.77
CA THR A 736 20.54 31.56 5.38
C THR A 736 20.44 32.77 4.44
N ALA A 737 19.21 33.20 4.15
CA ALA A 737 18.91 34.37 3.33
C ALA A 737 18.67 35.62 4.17
N HIS A 738 19.16 36.76 3.67
CA HIS A 738 19.21 38.03 4.38
C HIS A 738 18.39 39.09 3.68
N THR A 739 17.28 39.55 4.22
CA THR A 739 16.45 40.58 3.56
C THR A 739 17.06 41.98 3.64
N GLY A 740 17.91 42.24 4.64
CA GLY A 740 18.58 43.52 4.86
C GLY A 740 19.87 43.69 4.06
N SER A 741 20.41 42.62 3.47
CA SER A 741 21.63 42.65 2.66
C SER A 741 21.51 41.79 1.40
N THR A 742 22.32 42.03 0.36
CA THR A 742 22.18 41.32 -0.93
C THR A 742 23.05 40.07 -0.99
N ASN A 743 22.84 39.15 -0.05
CA ASN A 743 23.65 37.94 0.09
C ASN A 743 22.92 36.74 0.74
N VAL A 744 23.51 35.56 0.62
CA VAL A 744 23.14 34.32 1.33
C VAL A 744 24.37 33.76 2.02
N SER A 745 24.23 33.38 3.29
CA SER A 745 25.29 32.72 4.05
C SER A 745 25.16 31.21 3.93
N VAL A 746 26.29 30.52 3.77
CA VAL A 746 26.39 29.07 3.94
C VAL A 746 27.31 28.79 5.12
N HIS A 747 26.83 27.95 6.03
CA HIS A 747 27.61 27.46 7.16
C HIS A 747 27.69 25.94 7.12
N GLU A 748 28.87 25.39 7.39
CA GLU A 748 29.04 23.97 7.70
C GLU A 748 28.57 23.69 9.13
N VAL A 749 27.85 22.58 9.28
CA VAL A 749 27.20 22.17 10.53
C VAL A 749 28.11 21.21 11.29
N ASP A 750 28.55 21.62 12.47
CA ASP A 750 29.23 20.74 13.41
C ASP A 750 28.21 20.16 14.41
N LEU A 751 27.71 18.96 14.11
CA LEU A 751 26.76 18.24 14.96
C LEU A 751 27.35 17.86 16.33
N VAL A 752 28.67 17.65 16.41
CA VAL A 752 29.34 17.19 17.64
C VAL A 752 29.63 18.37 18.55
N GLY A 753 30.20 19.44 18.01
CA GLY A 753 30.44 20.69 18.72
C GLY A 753 29.17 21.52 18.95
N GLY A 754 28.12 21.28 18.17
CA GLY A 754 26.84 22.00 18.24
C GLY A 754 26.99 23.47 17.84
N THR A 755 27.71 23.74 16.74
CA THR A 755 28.01 25.08 16.24
C THR A 755 27.91 25.14 14.71
N LEU A 756 28.00 26.35 14.16
CA LEU A 756 28.05 26.61 12.73
C LEU A 756 29.37 27.31 12.39
N THR A 757 30.00 26.91 11.30
CA THR A 757 31.21 27.56 10.80
C THR A 757 30.99 28.06 9.37
N PRO A 758 31.32 29.32 9.05
CA PRO A 758 31.06 29.85 7.71
C PRO A 758 31.91 29.12 6.68
N VAL A 759 31.28 28.64 5.60
CA VAL A 759 32.01 28.10 4.44
C VAL A 759 32.88 29.20 3.86
N THR A 760 34.06 28.86 3.37
CA THR A 760 34.98 29.85 2.77
C THR A 760 34.28 30.56 1.60
N GLY A 761 34.20 31.90 1.68
CA GLY A 761 33.48 32.74 0.71
C GLY A 761 32.08 33.18 1.15
N SER A 762 31.56 32.62 2.25
CA SER A 762 30.32 33.06 2.89
C SER A 762 30.49 34.42 3.59
N PRO A 763 29.52 35.34 3.49
CA PRO A 763 28.29 35.25 2.71
C PRO A 763 28.51 35.49 1.21
N PHE A 764 27.77 34.76 0.37
CA PHE A 764 27.82 34.84 -1.09
C PHE A 764 26.86 35.92 -1.60
N SER A 765 27.34 36.84 -2.44
CA SER A 765 26.49 37.91 -2.98
C SER A 765 25.47 37.38 -3.97
N THR A 766 24.22 37.80 -3.80
CA THR A 766 23.11 37.52 -4.72
C THR A 766 22.86 38.66 -5.70
N THR A 767 23.41 39.85 -5.44
CA THR A 767 23.13 41.11 -6.16
C THR A 767 21.65 41.56 -6.13
N ILE A 768 20.78 40.86 -5.39
CA ILE A 768 19.33 41.14 -5.25
C ILE A 768 18.91 40.94 -3.79
N HIS A 769 17.77 41.50 -3.36
CA HIS A 769 17.28 41.29 -1.99
C HIS A 769 16.55 39.94 -1.90
N PRO A 770 17.10 38.94 -1.18
CA PRO A 770 16.52 37.62 -1.12
C PRO A 770 15.26 37.61 -0.24
N LEU A 771 14.08 37.62 -0.86
CA LEU A 771 12.79 37.46 -0.18
C LEU A 771 12.23 36.05 -0.34
N VAL A 772 12.74 35.30 -1.32
CA VAL A 772 12.50 33.87 -1.54
C VAL A 772 13.84 33.16 -1.64
N MET A 773 13.98 32.04 -0.94
CA MET A 773 15.09 31.10 -1.09
C MET A 773 14.52 29.68 -1.08
N THR A 774 14.80 28.90 -2.12
CA THR A 774 14.48 27.47 -2.18
C THR A 774 15.72 26.68 -2.58
N LEU A 775 16.04 25.66 -1.80
CA LEU A 775 17.05 24.65 -2.12
C LEU A 775 16.37 23.48 -2.84
N SER A 776 17.05 22.88 -3.81
CA SER A 776 16.57 21.66 -4.46
C SER A 776 16.69 20.46 -3.51
N PRO A 777 15.75 19.50 -3.56
CA PRO A 777 15.82 18.28 -2.73
C PRO A 777 17.15 17.51 -2.84
N ASP A 778 17.81 17.53 -4.00
CA ASP A 778 19.13 16.90 -4.19
C ASP A 778 20.31 17.69 -3.56
N GLY A 779 20.05 18.86 -2.99
CA GLY A 779 21.05 19.74 -2.36
C GLY A 779 21.96 20.49 -3.32
N ARG A 780 21.78 20.35 -4.65
CA ARG A 780 22.74 20.84 -5.64
C ARG A 780 22.44 22.24 -6.19
N SER A 781 21.23 22.75 -5.97
CA SER A 781 20.77 23.99 -6.60
C SER A 781 19.98 24.88 -5.63
N VAL A 782 20.24 26.19 -5.68
CA VAL A 782 19.49 27.18 -4.90
C VAL A 782 18.92 28.24 -5.83
N VAL A 783 17.64 28.53 -5.69
CA VAL A 783 16.99 29.65 -6.36
C VAL A 783 16.62 30.72 -5.35
N ILE A 784 16.98 31.95 -5.70
CA ILE A 784 16.76 33.13 -4.87
C ILE A 784 16.00 34.15 -5.69
N ALA A 785 14.97 34.77 -5.11
CA ALA A 785 14.22 35.82 -5.80
C ALA A 785 13.96 37.04 -4.92
N ASP A 786 13.94 38.19 -5.57
CA ASP A 786 13.49 39.47 -5.05
C ASP A 786 12.07 39.71 -5.57
N THR A 787 11.10 39.65 -4.66
CA THR A 787 9.68 39.76 -5.01
C THR A 787 9.28 41.18 -5.43
N ALA A 788 10.03 42.21 -5.00
CA ALA A 788 9.75 43.59 -5.37
C ALA A 788 10.17 43.91 -6.82
N THR A 789 11.30 43.33 -7.26
CA THR A 789 11.81 43.55 -8.62
C THR A 789 11.47 42.42 -9.60
N GLY A 790 11.07 41.25 -9.09
CA GLY A 790 10.87 40.03 -9.88
C GLY A 790 12.16 39.39 -10.37
N ASN A 791 13.33 39.90 -9.95
CA ASN A 791 14.61 39.34 -10.32
C ASN A 791 14.88 38.06 -9.54
N TRP A 792 15.40 37.05 -10.23
CA TRP A 792 15.84 35.81 -9.60
C TRP A 792 17.27 35.46 -10.00
N ARG A 793 17.91 34.64 -9.16
CA ARG A 793 19.25 34.09 -9.31
C ARG A 793 19.23 32.61 -9.04
N PHE A 794 20.00 31.88 -9.84
CA PHE A 794 20.16 30.44 -9.73
C PHE A 794 21.62 30.15 -9.41
N PHE A 795 21.84 29.44 -8.31
CA PHE A 795 23.15 29.02 -7.84
C PHE A 795 23.24 27.50 -7.89
N SER A 796 24.38 26.97 -8.32
CA SER A 796 24.79 25.60 -8.00
C SER A 796 25.51 25.60 -6.65
N VAL A 797 25.29 24.56 -5.87
CA VAL A 797 26.05 24.26 -4.65
C VAL A 797 27.22 23.37 -5.05
N ASP A 798 28.44 23.84 -4.83
CA ASP A 798 29.64 23.13 -5.24
C ASP A 798 30.02 22.06 -4.21
N HIS A 799 30.03 20.80 -4.63
CA HIS A 799 30.50 19.67 -3.82
C HIS A 799 31.71 18.97 -4.44
N ASP A 800 32.24 19.50 -5.57
CA ASP A 800 33.37 18.90 -6.27
C ASP A 800 34.66 19.67 -5.96
N PRO A 801 35.59 19.08 -5.18
CA PRO A 801 36.83 19.73 -4.80
C PRO A 801 37.74 20.05 -6.01
N SER A 802 37.49 19.48 -7.19
CA SER A 802 38.22 19.79 -8.42
C SER A 802 37.87 21.14 -9.05
N ASN A 803 36.74 21.76 -8.65
CA ASN A 803 36.30 23.06 -9.15
C ASN A 803 37.08 24.25 -8.56
N GLY A 804 37.93 24.02 -7.55
CA GLY A 804 38.77 25.06 -6.94
C GLY A 804 38.02 26.02 -5.99
N THR A 805 36.77 25.71 -5.68
CA THR A 805 35.90 26.34 -4.68
C THR A 805 35.88 25.47 -3.41
N ALA A 806 35.37 26.02 -2.31
CA ALA A 806 35.13 25.23 -1.10
C ALA A 806 33.87 24.35 -1.27
N ASP A 807 33.87 23.18 -0.65
CA ASP A 807 32.65 22.35 -0.52
C ASP A 807 31.54 23.16 0.16
N GLY A 808 30.34 23.15 -0.43
CA GLY A 808 29.18 23.96 -0.04
C GLY A 808 29.16 25.38 -0.63
N ALA A 809 30.14 25.79 -1.43
CA ALA A 809 30.17 27.15 -1.99
C ALA A 809 29.07 27.37 -3.03
N LEU A 810 28.49 28.58 -3.06
CA LEU A 810 27.48 28.95 -4.06
C LEU A 810 28.13 29.56 -5.30
N VAL A 811 27.86 28.97 -6.47
CA VAL A 811 28.30 29.47 -7.78
C VAL A 811 27.08 29.89 -8.58
N GLN A 812 26.99 31.17 -8.94
CA GLN A 812 25.86 31.64 -9.74
C GLN A 812 25.96 31.08 -11.17
N VAL A 813 24.94 30.32 -11.57
CA VAL A 813 24.86 29.68 -12.90
C VAL A 813 23.73 30.22 -13.76
N GLY A 814 22.79 30.98 -13.18
CA GLY A 814 21.65 31.53 -13.92
C GLY A 814 21.06 32.80 -13.31
N THR A 815 20.29 33.52 -14.12
CA THR A 815 19.57 34.72 -13.72
C THR A 815 18.38 34.97 -14.65
N GLY A 816 17.36 35.66 -14.16
CA GLY A 816 16.29 36.19 -14.99
C GLY A 816 15.40 37.16 -14.23
N ASN A 817 14.30 37.56 -14.88
CA ASN A 817 13.30 38.46 -14.34
C ASN A 817 11.90 37.99 -14.73
N VAL A 818 11.03 37.85 -13.75
CA VAL A 818 9.58 37.73 -13.96
C VAL A 818 8.91 38.63 -12.92
N PRO A 819 8.20 39.69 -13.36
CA PRO A 819 7.51 40.60 -12.45
C PRO A 819 6.57 39.87 -11.49
N ASN A 820 6.36 40.43 -10.30
CA ASN A 820 5.37 39.95 -9.32
C ASN A 820 5.59 38.50 -8.81
N THR A 821 6.81 37.98 -8.94
CA THR A 821 7.22 36.72 -8.30
C THR A 821 6.97 36.80 -6.80
N ALA A 822 6.17 35.88 -6.26
CA ALA A 822 5.90 35.83 -4.83
C ALA A 822 6.62 34.66 -4.14
N LEU A 823 6.65 33.48 -4.77
CA LEU A 823 7.22 32.25 -4.20
C LEU A 823 7.74 31.33 -5.29
N MET A 824 8.74 30.52 -4.92
CA MET A 824 9.27 29.43 -5.73
C MET A 824 9.57 28.21 -4.86
N ARG A 825 9.28 27.01 -5.36
CA ARG A 825 9.65 25.73 -4.71
C ARG A 825 9.97 24.68 -5.75
N PHE A 826 11.00 23.87 -5.51
CA PHE A 826 11.32 22.72 -6.37
C PHE A 826 10.28 21.61 -6.19
N ASP A 827 10.09 20.81 -7.24
CA ASP A 827 9.45 19.51 -7.12
C ASP A 827 10.40 18.47 -6.49
N ALA A 828 9.87 17.29 -6.12
CA ALA A 828 10.66 16.24 -5.49
C ALA A 828 11.86 15.79 -6.35
N SER A 829 11.72 15.85 -7.68
CA SER A 829 12.76 15.45 -8.63
C SER A 829 13.90 16.47 -8.79
N SER A 830 13.77 17.68 -8.24
CA SER A 830 14.68 18.82 -8.49
C SER A 830 14.72 19.30 -9.95
N THR A 831 13.89 18.74 -10.84
CA THR A 831 13.92 19.07 -12.28
C THR A 831 12.88 20.12 -12.67
N ARG A 832 11.99 20.51 -11.75
CA ARG A 832 10.96 21.54 -11.98
C ARG A 832 10.81 22.45 -10.78
N ILE A 833 10.19 23.60 -11.03
CA ILE A 833 9.90 24.59 -10.01
C ILE A 833 8.44 25.05 -10.13
N PHE A 834 7.73 25.03 -9.01
CA PHE A 834 6.47 25.73 -8.83
C PHE A 834 6.76 27.21 -8.65
N TRP A 835 6.00 28.05 -9.34
CA TRP A 835 6.20 29.48 -9.38
C TRP A 835 4.86 30.19 -9.16
N VAL A 836 4.76 30.94 -8.07
CA VAL A 836 3.61 31.83 -7.79
C VAL A 836 3.88 33.22 -8.34
N ASP A 837 2.96 33.71 -9.16
CA ASP A 837 2.83 35.11 -9.55
C ASP A 837 1.52 35.66 -8.98
N ASN A 838 1.62 36.39 -7.86
CA ASN A 838 0.44 37.00 -7.21
C ASN A 838 -0.12 38.19 -8.01
N GLY A 839 0.67 38.82 -8.89
CA GLY A 839 0.22 39.93 -9.72
C GLY A 839 -0.58 39.47 -10.94
N ALA A 840 -0.17 38.35 -11.54
CA ALA A 840 -0.91 37.68 -12.60
C ALA A 840 -2.03 36.76 -12.07
N GLY A 841 -1.98 36.42 -10.77
CA GLY A 841 -2.93 35.50 -10.15
C GLY A 841 -2.77 34.08 -10.69
N THR A 842 -1.53 33.57 -10.76
CA THR A 842 -1.27 32.20 -11.26
C THR A 842 -0.20 31.45 -10.47
N ILE A 843 -0.35 30.12 -10.39
CA ILE A 843 0.75 29.19 -10.11
C ILE A 843 1.13 28.47 -11.40
N SER A 844 2.42 28.42 -11.70
CA SER A 844 2.95 27.71 -12.88
C SER A 844 4.01 26.68 -12.51
N VAL A 845 4.05 25.57 -13.25
CA VAL A 845 5.12 24.56 -13.17
C VAL A 845 6.08 24.84 -14.33
N ARG A 846 7.37 25.00 -14.03
CA ARG A 846 8.39 25.31 -15.03
C ARG A 846 9.53 24.30 -14.95
N PRO A 847 10.11 23.88 -16.09
CA PRO A 847 11.26 22.99 -16.07
C PRO A 847 12.52 23.74 -15.67
N VAL A 848 13.39 23.08 -14.93
CA VAL A 848 14.73 23.52 -14.59
C VAL A 848 15.70 22.70 -15.44
N THR A 849 16.44 23.36 -16.32
CA THR A 849 17.43 22.70 -17.19
C THR A 849 18.85 23.07 -16.80
N ALA A 850 19.77 22.13 -17.01
CA ALA A 850 21.17 22.29 -16.65
C ALA A 850 21.93 23.20 -17.65
N PRO A 851 22.79 24.13 -17.17
CA PRO A 851 22.86 24.67 -15.81
C PRO A 851 22.10 26.01 -15.68
N GLY A 852 21.12 26.07 -14.79
CA GLY A 852 20.59 27.33 -14.25
C GLY A 852 19.51 28.04 -15.07
N THR A 853 18.86 27.37 -16.02
CA THR A 853 17.75 27.95 -16.80
C THR A 853 16.40 27.45 -16.32
N ILE A 854 15.51 28.38 -15.95
CA ILE A 854 14.09 28.11 -15.72
C ILE A 854 13.35 28.36 -17.03
N GLY A 855 12.73 27.32 -17.58
CA GLY A 855 12.02 27.36 -18.86
C GLY A 855 10.66 28.05 -18.81
N ALA A 856 9.97 28.02 -19.95
CA ALA A 856 8.58 28.43 -20.04
C ALA A 856 7.66 27.48 -19.22
N PRO A 857 6.49 27.95 -18.75
CA PRO A 857 5.53 27.10 -18.05
C PRO A 857 5.14 25.86 -18.86
N LEU A 858 5.19 24.69 -18.21
CA LEU A 858 4.58 23.44 -18.69
C LEU A 858 3.07 23.44 -18.42
N SER A 859 2.69 23.93 -17.25
CA SER A 859 1.31 24.10 -16.81
C SER A 859 1.17 25.40 -16.02
N SER A 860 -0.04 25.96 -16.04
CA SER A 860 -0.39 27.12 -15.22
C SER A 860 -1.86 27.04 -14.84
N VAL A 861 -2.15 27.28 -13.55
CA VAL A 861 -3.50 27.36 -13.01
C VAL A 861 -3.73 28.75 -12.40
N PRO A 862 -4.96 29.28 -12.46
CA PRO A 862 -5.29 30.51 -11.75
C PRO A 862 -5.23 30.30 -10.23
N ILE A 863 -4.92 31.36 -9.49
CA ILE A 863 -5.11 31.43 -8.03
C ILE A 863 -6.13 32.51 -7.71
N GLY A 864 -7.04 32.21 -6.80
CA GLY A 864 -8.08 33.14 -6.37
C GLY A 864 -7.60 34.23 -5.41
N ALA A 865 -6.37 34.10 -4.89
CA ALA A 865 -5.92 34.84 -3.73
C ALA A 865 -4.38 34.97 -3.67
N SER A 866 -3.87 35.79 -2.75
CA SER A 866 -2.43 36.05 -2.58
C SER A 866 -1.77 34.92 -1.79
N ILE A 867 -1.03 34.05 -2.47
CA ILE A 867 -0.33 32.92 -1.85
C ILE A 867 0.91 33.42 -1.09
N THR A 868 1.12 32.91 0.13
CA THR A 868 2.22 33.30 1.05
C THR A 868 3.15 32.17 1.42
N ASN A 869 2.71 30.93 1.29
CA ASN A 869 3.54 29.75 1.41
C ASN A 869 3.00 28.62 0.55
N MET A 870 3.85 27.64 0.24
CA MET A 870 3.42 26.40 -0.39
C MET A 870 4.30 25.25 0.08
N GLU A 871 3.78 24.04 0.03
CA GLU A 871 4.56 22.84 0.23
C GLU A 871 4.02 21.70 -0.60
N LEU A 872 4.95 20.99 -1.23
CA LEU A 872 4.66 19.79 -1.98
C LEU A 872 4.67 18.60 -1.01
N ARG A 873 3.63 17.77 -1.08
CA ARG A 873 3.67 16.45 -0.48
C ARG A 873 4.52 15.53 -1.36
N ASN A 874 5.74 15.25 -0.90
CA ASN A 874 6.69 14.36 -1.58
C ASN A 874 6.34 12.86 -1.42
N ARG A 875 5.05 12.53 -1.42
CA ARG A 875 4.54 11.15 -1.48
C ARG A 875 3.50 11.10 -2.59
N PRO A 876 3.82 10.50 -3.75
CA PRO A 876 2.79 10.21 -4.74
C PRO A 876 1.78 9.27 -4.10
N TYR A 877 0.52 9.57 -4.37
CA TYR A 877 -0.61 8.82 -3.85
C TYR A 877 -0.70 7.42 -4.45
#